data_AF-A0AB73B6R7-F1
#
_entry.id   AF-A0AB73B6R7-F1
#
_cell.length_a   1.000
_cell.length_b   1.000
_cell.length_c   1.000
_cell.angle_alpha   90.00
_cell.angle_beta   90.00
_cell.angle_gamma   90.00
#
_symmetry.space_group_name_H-M   'P 1'
#
loop_
_entity.id
_entity.type
_entity.pdbx_description
1 polymer ?
#
loop_
_entity_poly.entity_id
_entity_poly.type
_entity_poly.pdbx_seq_one_letter_code
_entity_poly.pdbx_strand_id
1 'polypeptide(L)'
;MTESGMIKVHDAHLHNLRHVDVAMPRGRLVAVTGVSGSGKSSLAFGTIHGEGQRRYLESVAPFARRLIGSAVDPQVGGIAGLPPTVALQQTASAGGARSTVGTVSAISNSVRLLFSRAGDNPQGLDSDCFSPNTPEGMCPRCQGTGVVHIPTESSMVPDPQLSIDEGAIAAWPGAWAGKNFHDILQALGYDLQVPWKDLPAKQREWILFTDERPVVTVKPHRGADQIQRNYKGTWRSVASYLTKTLAETNSDTLRRRTLQFLETHECPVCHGRRLNPAALKVTYLGMPIDAFNALSLERALALVQGPRPQDNSAEALLLKQVIPALRSAVDLGLGHLSLDRPTSSLSAGELQRIRLAAQLRSGLFGVTYVLDEPSAGLHPEERFAVVDLCRDFIAGGNSVLLVEHDMDLVARADWIVDVGPLAGERGGEILYSGPVSEYLAEKPGDTDSPTRKALLHRTLHPKAQPTAATHTLRLRGVECRSIEGLDVDFGLGQFTAVTGLSGSGKSTLVSTVLAGLVREHGESSNKDGGWGVAKQEGLEHISRLVQITQKPIGRTPRSTLATYTGLFDGVRKLFAHTDEARRRKWGVSRFSYNVKQGQCPTCGGAGKIEVELVFLPGAYTRCPDCDGKRYNPETLEVTWQGYSIDRILDLTVDEAAEVFAAEPAVSRSLETLQAVGLGYLRLGQGAPELSGGEAQRIKLATELQRSRTSRRGHTLYLLDEPTSGLHPADSAVLNAELHSLLESGNTVIVVEHDLDMISTADRVLEMGPGAGAAGGRIIAEGTPAQIATLDTPTGRALARRM
;
A
#
# COMPACT_ATOMS: atom_id res chain seq x y z
N MET A 1 -1.79 -18.58 38.38
CA MET A 1 -0.71 -18.40 37.40
C MET A 1 0.48 -17.77 38.13
N THR A 2 1.69 -18.33 38.00
CA THR A 2 2.91 -17.77 38.64
C THR A 2 3.34 -16.48 37.94
N GLU A 3 3.96 -15.55 38.67
CA GLU A 3 4.40 -14.22 38.17
C GLU A 3 5.30 -14.24 36.92
N SER A 4 5.94 -15.37 36.60
CA SER A 4 6.86 -15.54 35.46
C SER A 4 6.20 -15.63 34.07
N GLY A 5 4.85 -15.72 34.02
CA GLY A 5 4.10 -15.97 32.80
C GLY A 5 3.49 -14.74 32.11
N MET A 6 3.75 -13.52 32.57
CA MET A 6 3.11 -12.30 32.06
C MET A 6 4.12 -11.34 31.43
N ILE A 7 3.70 -10.61 30.40
CA ILE A 7 4.33 -9.38 29.92
C ILE A 7 3.66 -8.23 30.68
N LYS A 8 4.44 -7.44 31.42
CA LYS A 8 3.96 -6.29 32.21
C LYS A 8 4.59 -5.02 31.64
N VAL A 9 3.77 -4.17 31.05
CA VAL A 9 4.13 -2.83 30.57
C VAL A 9 3.83 -1.85 31.69
N HIS A 10 4.79 -0.98 31.98
CA HIS A 10 4.67 0.07 32.98
C HIS A 10 4.95 1.44 32.37
N ASP A 11 4.06 2.40 32.60
CA ASP A 11 4.20 3.80 32.21
C ASP A 11 4.47 3.99 30.71
N ALA A 12 3.64 3.38 29.85
CA ALA A 12 3.71 3.60 28.40
C ALA A 12 3.02 4.93 28.01
N HIS A 13 3.76 5.82 27.35
CA HIS A 13 3.31 7.18 27.03
C HIS A 13 3.67 7.62 25.61
N LEU A 14 3.92 6.65 24.71
CA LEU A 14 4.19 6.93 23.30
C LEU A 14 2.96 7.51 22.58
N HIS A 15 3.17 8.60 21.84
CA HIS A 15 2.13 9.32 21.10
C HIS A 15 0.99 9.82 21.99
N ASN A 16 -0.17 9.16 21.94
CA ASN A 16 -1.37 9.52 22.69
C ASN A 16 -1.62 8.61 23.90
N LEU A 17 -0.76 7.63 24.17
CA LEU A 17 -0.88 6.78 25.36
C LEU A 17 -0.72 7.62 26.64
N ARG A 18 -1.62 7.43 27.60
CA ARG A 18 -1.71 8.24 28.82
C ARG A 18 -1.04 7.56 30.01
N HIS A 19 0.27 7.37 29.96
CA HIS A 19 1.05 6.74 31.04
C HIS A 19 0.46 5.39 31.49
N VAL A 20 0.21 4.51 30.52
CA VAL A 20 -0.60 3.30 30.76
C VAL A 20 0.22 2.13 31.31
N ASP A 21 -0.35 1.44 32.28
CA ASP A 21 0.11 0.15 32.79
C ASP A 21 -0.79 -0.97 32.26
N VAL A 22 -0.20 -2.05 31.73
CA VAL A 22 -0.97 -3.20 31.25
C VAL A 22 -0.22 -4.51 31.44
N ALA A 23 -0.94 -5.55 31.85
CA ALA A 23 -0.43 -6.91 31.94
C ALA A 23 -1.17 -7.83 30.96
N MET A 24 -0.43 -8.74 30.32
CA MET A 24 -0.97 -9.74 29.39
C MET A 24 -0.18 -11.05 29.45
N PRO A 25 -0.81 -12.22 29.21
CA PRO A 25 -0.17 -13.51 29.35
C PRO A 25 0.77 -13.85 28.18
N ARG A 26 1.85 -14.58 28.49
CA ARG A 26 2.72 -15.26 27.51
C ARG A 26 2.12 -16.60 27.09
N GLY A 27 2.49 -17.08 25.90
CA GLY A 27 2.04 -18.38 25.38
C GLY A 27 0.54 -18.44 25.09
N ARG A 28 -0.06 -17.29 24.79
CA ARG A 28 -1.49 -17.11 24.55
C ARG A 28 -1.71 -16.19 23.35
N LEU A 29 -2.93 -16.25 22.82
CA LEU A 29 -3.42 -15.31 21.81
C LEU A 29 -4.03 -14.10 22.52
N VAL A 30 -3.35 -12.95 22.43
CA VAL A 30 -3.79 -11.68 23.02
C VAL A 30 -4.26 -10.75 21.91
N ALA A 31 -5.55 -10.41 21.91
CA ALA A 31 -6.10 -9.40 21.01
C ALA A 31 -5.87 -7.99 21.57
N VAL A 32 -5.47 -7.04 20.74
CA VAL A 32 -5.35 -5.61 21.08
C VAL A 32 -6.36 -4.83 20.24
N THR A 33 -7.37 -4.25 20.88
CA THR A 33 -8.57 -3.70 20.24
C THR A 33 -8.82 -2.23 20.61
N GLY A 34 -9.81 -1.61 19.95
CA GLY A 34 -10.13 -0.19 20.11
C GLY A 34 -10.34 0.53 18.78
N VAL A 35 -10.97 1.70 18.80
CA VAL A 35 -11.25 2.51 17.60
C VAL A 35 -9.99 2.99 16.87
N SER A 36 -10.10 3.37 15.59
CA SER A 36 -8.98 3.95 14.84
C SER A 36 -8.37 5.13 15.60
N GLY A 37 -7.05 5.18 15.72
CA GLY A 37 -6.37 6.23 16.48
C GLY A 37 -6.46 6.13 18.01
N SER A 38 -7.02 5.05 18.58
CA SER A 38 -7.14 4.92 20.05
C SER A 38 -5.81 4.70 20.78
N GLY A 39 -4.76 4.24 20.09
CA GLY A 39 -3.44 3.97 20.69
C GLY A 39 -2.98 2.51 20.60
N LYS A 40 -3.78 1.60 20.00
CA LYS A 40 -3.42 0.18 19.80
C LYS A 40 -2.04 -0.03 19.20
N SER A 41 -1.77 0.60 18.05
CA SER A 41 -0.50 0.44 17.33
C SER A 41 0.65 1.12 18.06
N SER A 42 0.39 2.22 18.77
CA SER A 42 1.37 2.85 19.68
C SER A 42 1.78 1.86 20.77
N LEU A 43 0.82 1.15 21.39
CA LEU A 43 1.10 0.15 22.41
C LEU A 43 1.81 -1.09 21.85
N ALA A 44 1.23 -1.75 20.85
CA ALA A 44 1.71 -3.03 20.34
C ALA A 44 3.02 -2.90 19.55
N PHE A 45 3.10 -1.94 18.61
CA PHE A 45 4.26 -1.78 17.74
C PHE A 45 5.24 -0.74 18.26
N GLY A 46 4.75 0.44 18.60
CA GLY A 46 5.62 1.54 19.04
C GLY A 46 6.32 1.25 20.37
N THR A 47 5.57 0.74 21.34
CA THR A 47 6.07 0.47 22.69
C THR A 47 6.57 -0.97 22.85
N ILE A 48 5.70 -1.99 22.71
CA ILE A 48 6.08 -3.38 23.00
C ILE A 48 7.10 -3.90 21.98
N HIS A 49 6.80 -3.84 20.68
CA HIS A 49 7.77 -4.26 19.66
C HIS A 49 8.99 -3.33 19.62
N GLY A 50 8.80 -2.01 19.71
CA GLY A 50 9.90 -1.04 19.74
C GLY A 50 10.91 -1.32 20.86
N GLU A 51 10.43 -1.58 22.08
CA GLU A 51 11.29 -1.94 23.22
C GLU A 51 11.94 -3.32 23.03
N GLY A 52 11.21 -4.30 22.51
CA GLY A 52 11.76 -5.63 22.19
C GLY A 52 12.90 -5.56 21.16
N GLN A 53 12.71 -4.77 20.10
CA GLN A 53 13.71 -4.53 19.06
C GLN A 53 14.91 -3.75 19.60
N ARG A 54 14.68 -2.69 20.38
CA ARG A 54 15.75 -1.89 21.02
C ARG A 54 16.65 -2.77 21.89
N ARG A 55 16.06 -3.55 22.80
CA ARG A 55 16.80 -4.48 23.69
C ARG A 55 17.61 -5.52 22.92
N TYR A 56 17.00 -6.11 21.89
CA TYR A 56 17.66 -7.11 21.06
C TYR A 56 18.87 -6.52 20.32
N LEU A 57 18.69 -5.39 19.64
CA LEU A 57 19.75 -4.79 18.84
C LEU A 57 20.89 -4.20 19.70
N GLU A 58 20.59 -3.63 20.88
CA GLU A 58 21.60 -3.20 21.85
C GLU A 58 22.49 -4.35 22.35
N SER A 59 21.93 -5.57 22.35
CA SER A 59 22.60 -6.79 22.75
C SER A 59 23.43 -7.41 21.62
N VAL A 60 23.01 -7.28 20.36
CA VAL A 60 23.63 -7.98 19.20
C VAL A 60 24.75 -7.17 18.55
N ALA A 61 24.69 -5.84 18.49
CA ALA A 61 25.64 -5.05 17.71
C ALA A 61 26.13 -3.79 18.46
N PRO A 62 27.41 -3.73 18.90
CA PRO A 62 27.98 -2.57 19.58
C PRO A 62 27.91 -1.27 18.76
N PHE A 63 28.08 -1.34 17.43
CA PHE A 63 28.00 -0.17 16.55
C PHE A 63 26.57 0.35 16.38
N ALA A 64 25.57 -0.53 16.50
CA ALA A 64 24.18 -0.18 16.29
C ALA A 64 23.64 0.69 17.44
N ARG A 65 24.22 0.60 18.64
CA ARG A 65 23.81 1.38 19.83
C ARG A 65 23.71 2.90 19.58
N ARG A 66 24.62 3.47 18.77
CA ARG A 66 24.60 4.90 18.43
C ARG A 66 23.52 5.27 17.41
N LEU A 67 23.13 4.34 16.54
CA LEU A 67 22.14 4.56 15.46
C LEU A 67 20.72 4.25 15.93
N ILE A 68 20.55 3.31 16.86
CA ILE A 68 19.25 2.85 17.36
C ILE A 68 18.61 3.87 18.30
N GLY A 69 19.40 4.51 19.18
CA GLY A 69 18.88 5.48 20.16
C GLY A 69 18.20 6.70 19.51
N SER A 70 18.56 7.03 18.26
CA SER A 70 17.89 8.06 17.46
C SER A 70 16.72 7.55 16.62
N ALA A 71 16.59 6.23 16.47
CA ALA A 71 15.65 5.59 15.55
C ALA A 71 14.41 4.99 16.23
N VAL A 72 14.57 4.46 17.46
CA VAL A 72 13.48 3.82 18.21
C VAL A 72 13.46 4.36 19.64
N ASP A 73 12.48 5.21 19.94
CA ASP A 73 12.17 5.70 21.27
C ASP A 73 10.76 5.20 21.66
N PRO A 74 10.63 4.09 22.40
CA PRO A 74 9.34 3.47 22.72
C PRO A 74 8.54 4.23 23.79
N GLN A 75 9.11 5.28 24.42
CA GLN A 75 8.47 6.14 25.44
C GLN A 75 7.70 5.33 26.49
N VAL A 76 8.46 4.57 27.28
CA VAL A 76 7.93 3.65 28.30
C VAL A 76 8.84 3.60 29.52
N GLY A 77 8.27 3.61 30.73
CA GLY A 77 9.04 3.50 31.97
C GLY A 77 9.73 2.14 32.14
N GLY A 78 9.06 1.05 31.75
CA GLY A 78 9.67 -0.27 31.68
C GLY A 78 8.74 -1.37 31.20
N ILE A 79 9.32 -2.46 30.68
CA ILE A 79 8.58 -3.68 30.34
C ILE A 79 9.25 -4.90 30.95
N ALA A 80 8.55 -5.62 31.82
CA ALA A 80 9.01 -6.86 32.43
C ALA A 80 8.43 -8.08 31.71
N GLY A 81 9.21 -9.16 31.62
CA GLY A 81 8.77 -10.43 31.04
C GLY A 81 8.66 -10.46 29.50
N LEU A 82 9.10 -9.40 28.80
CA LEU A 82 9.05 -9.30 27.34
C LEU A 82 10.14 -10.17 26.66
N PRO A 83 9.76 -11.19 25.88
CA PRO A 83 10.69 -11.95 25.03
C PRO A 83 11.13 -11.14 23.79
N PRO A 84 12.09 -11.63 22.99
CA PRO A 84 12.38 -11.06 21.67
C PRO A 84 11.11 -11.01 20.82
N THR A 85 10.90 -9.89 20.11
CA THR A 85 9.68 -9.64 19.35
C THR A 85 9.92 -9.72 17.85
N VAL A 86 8.95 -10.28 17.12
CA VAL A 86 8.91 -10.27 15.65
C VAL A 86 7.63 -9.59 15.20
N ALA A 87 7.73 -8.49 14.47
CA ALA A 87 6.57 -7.76 13.97
C ALA A 87 6.27 -8.11 12.51
N LEU A 88 4.98 -8.27 12.21
CA LEU A 88 4.45 -8.36 10.86
C LEU A 88 3.44 -7.22 10.64
N GLN A 89 3.94 -6.10 10.11
CA GLN A 89 3.16 -4.90 9.79
C GLN A 89 2.63 -4.93 8.34
N GLN A 90 1.54 -4.19 8.09
CA GLN A 90 0.93 -4.02 6.76
C GLN A 90 1.78 -3.20 5.76
N THR A 91 3.05 -2.89 6.04
CA THR A 91 3.82 -1.94 5.23
C THR A 91 3.93 -2.36 3.76
N ALA A 92 3.45 -1.47 2.89
CA ALA A 92 3.36 -1.58 1.44
C ALA A 92 4.70 -1.49 0.68
N SER A 93 5.84 -1.69 1.37
CA SER A 93 7.11 -1.86 0.67
C SER A 93 7.10 -3.23 0.00
N ALA A 94 6.54 -3.27 -1.21
CA ALA A 94 6.78 -4.34 -2.15
C ALA A 94 8.29 -4.40 -2.35
N GLY A 95 8.89 -5.57 -2.14
CA GLY A 95 10.32 -5.76 -2.36
C GLY A 95 10.76 -5.26 -3.74
N GLY A 96 12.07 -5.10 -3.95
CA GLY A 96 12.60 -4.55 -5.21
C GLY A 96 12.15 -5.32 -6.45
N ALA A 97 12.32 -4.75 -7.64
CA ALA A 97 11.76 -5.23 -8.92
C ALA A 97 12.00 -6.72 -9.28
N ARG A 98 12.93 -7.41 -8.59
CA ARG A 98 13.22 -8.85 -8.77
C ARG A 98 12.50 -9.76 -7.76
N SER A 99 11.82 -9.19 -6.78
CA SER A 99 11.14 -9.92 -5.70
C SER A 99 9.87 -10.59 -6.20
N THR A 100 9.69 -11.83 -5.79
CA THR A 100 8.56 -12.70 -6.13
C THR A 100 7.94 -13.32 -4.87
N VAL A 101 6.75 -13.90 -5.01
CA VAL A 101 6.10 -14.70 -3.96
C VAL A 101 7.07 -15.75 -3.39
N GLY A 102 7.78 -16.47 -4.25
CA GLY A 102 8.72 -17.51 -3.84
C GLY A 102 9.89 -16.98 -3.02
N THR A 103 10.41 -15.79 -3.34
CA THR A 103 11.48 -15.16 -2.56
C THR A 103 11.01 -14.60 -1.22
N VAL A 104 9.83 -13.96 -1.17
CA VAL A 104 9.30 -13.38 0.08
C VAL A 104 8.86 -14.47 1.05
N SER A 105 8.28 -15.55 0.54
CA SER A 105 7.93 -16.74 1.34
C SER A 105 9.14 -17.59 1.72
N ALA A 106 10.32 -17.31 1.15
CA ALA A 106 11.50 -18.16 1.16
C ALA A 106 11.29 -19.59 0.60
N ILE A 107 10.11 -19.93 0.07
CA ILE A 107 9.81 -21.25 -0.51
C ILE A 107 10.78 -21.55 -1.66
N SER A 108 11.19 -20.51 -2.41
CA SER A 108 12.15 -20.66 -3.51
C SER A 108 13.48 -21.28 -3.07
N ASN A 109 13.94 -21.05 -1.84
CA ASN A 109 15.18 -21.64 -1.32
C ASN A 109 15.10 -23.16 -1.26
N SER A 110 13.96 -23.69 -0.78
CA SER A 110 13.75 -25.14 -0.71
C SER A 110 13.47 -25.75 -2.07
N VAL A 111 12.73 -25.05 -2.94
CA VAL A 111 12.46 -25.51 -4.30
C VAL A 111 13.77 -25.63 -5.10
N ARG A 112 14.67 -24.64 -5.01
CA ARG A 112 16.00 -24.70 -5.63
C ARG A 112 16.82 -25.90 -5.14
N LEU A 113 16.73 -26.23 -3.86
CA LEU A 113 17.38 -27.41 -3.29
C LEU A 113 16.75 -28.72 -3.80
N LEU A 114 15.43 -28.78 -4.00
CA LEU A 114 14.77 -29.95 -4.62
C LEU A 114 15.33 -30.18 -6.04
N PHE A 115 15.42 -29.14 -6.87
CA PHE A 115 16.00 -29.28 -8.22
C PHE A 115 17.47 -29.69 -8.20
N SER A 116 18.27 -29.11 -7.30
CA SER A 116 19.69 -29.45 -7.19
C SER A 116 19.94 -30.87 -6.67
N ARG A 117 19.15 -31.35 -5.71
CA ARG A 117 19.41 -32.60 -4.96
C ARG A 117 18.52 -33.79 -5.31
N ALA A 118 17.31 -33.54 -5.82
CA ALA A 118 16.32 -34.56 -6.14
C ALA A 118 15.86 -34.51 -7.61
N GLY A 119 16.24 -33.47 -8.37
CA GLY A 119 15.98 -33.38 -9.81
C GLY A 119 16.92 -34.24 -10.65
N ASP A 120 16.53 -34.46 -11.91
CA ASP A 120 17.38 -35.02 -12.96
C ASP A 120 18.47 -34.01 -13.35
N ASN A 121 19.53 -33.99 -12.52
CA ASN A 121 20.62 -33.01 -12.55
C ASN A 121 21.97 -33.70 -12.83
N PRO A 122 22.19 -34.26 -14.03
CA PRO A 122 23.40 -35.03 -14.35
C PRO A 122 24.68 -34.19 -14.34
N GLN A 123 24.55 -32.86 -14.49
CA GLN A 123 25.67 -31.91 -14.45
C GLN A 123 26.06 -31.49 -13.03
N GLY A 124 25.30 -31.89 -12.01
CA GLY A 124 25.58 -31.56 -10.62
C GLY A 124 25.48 -30.06 -10.30
N LEU A 125 24.54 -29.36 -10.94
CA LEU A 125 24.31 -27.94 -10.69
C LEU A 125 23.92 -27.70 -9.21
N ASP A 126 24.54 -26.71 -8.59
CA ASP A 126 24.21 -26.30 -7.22
C ASP A 126 22.85 -25.59 -7.16
N SER A 127 22.39 -25.26 -5.95
CA SER A 127 21.12 -24.56 -5.78
C SER A 127 21.14 -23.13 -6.31
N ASP A 128 22.30 -22.47 -6.40
CA ASP A 128 22.44 -21.09 -6.88
C ASP A 128 22.23 -21.00 -8.40
N CYS A 129 22.54 -22.06 -9.15
CA CYS A 129 22.19 -22.17 -10.58
C CYS A 129 20.67 -22.08 -10.84
N PHE A 130 19.83 -22.33 -9.84
CA PHE A 130 18.38 -22.34 -9.96
C PHE A 130 17.70 -21.04 -9.50
N SER A 131 18.46 -19.95 -9.33
CA SER A 131 17.94 -18.66 -8.89
C SER A 131 18.10 -17.58 -9.96
N PRO A 132 17.04 -16.79 -10.27
CA PRO A 132 17.17 -15.64 -11.16
C PRO A 132 17.88 -14.45 -10.48
N ASN A 133 18.22 -14.56 -9.20
CA ASN A 133 18.83 -13.49 -8.39
C ASN A 133 20.31 -13.72 -8.09
N THR A 134 20.89 -14.82 -8.57
CA THR A 134 22.32 -15.16 -8.41
C THR A 134 23.02 -15.03 -9.77
N PRO A 135 24.29 -14.61 -9.81
CA PRO A 135 25.07 -14.57 -11.04
C PRO A 135 25.11 -15.91 -11.79
N GLU A 136 25.17 -17.01 -11.06
CA GLU A 136 25.26 -18.37 -11.57
C GLU A 136 23.96 -18.80 -12.25
N GLY A 137 22.80 -18.45 -11.69
CA GLY A 137 21.49 -18.90 -12.18
C GLY A 137 20.81 -17.95 -13.15
N MET A 138 21.09 -16.65 -13.10
CA MET A 138 20.38 -15.67 -13.90
C MET A 138 20.68 -15.78 -15.40
N CYS A 139 19.69 -15.48 -16.25
CA CYS A 139 19.92 -15.32 -17.67
C CYS A 139 20.93 -14.17 -17.91
N PRO A 140 22.03 -14.38 -18.66
CA PRO A 140 23.07 -13.36 -18.84
C PRO A 140 22.59 -12.14 -19.65
N ARG A 141 21.55 -12.31 -20.47
CA ARG A 141 21.01 -11.22 -21.31
C ARG A 141 20.12 -10.25 -20.54
N CYS A 142 19.17 -10.76 -19.76
CA CYS A 142 18.24 -9.92 -19.00
C CYS A 142 18.62 -9.78 -17.53
N GLN A 143 19.68 -10.46 -17.06
CA GLN A 143 20.10 -10.48 -15.66
C GLN A 143 18.93 -10.81 -14.71
N GLY A 144 18.18 -11.86 -15.06
CA GLY A 144 17.11 -12.39 -14.22
C GLY A 144 15.78 -11.61 -14.21
N THR A 145 15.61 -10.56 -15.03
CA THR A 145 14.34 -9.82 -15.12
C THR A 145 13.31 -10.47 -16.03
N GLY A 146 13.73 -11.29 -17.00
CA GLY A 146 12.87 -11.91 -18.02
C GLY A 146 12.53 -11.01 -19.20
N VAL A 147 12.70 -9.69 -19.05
CA VAL A 147 12.47 -8.67 -20.08
C VAL A 147 13.72 -7.85 -20.33
N VAL A 148 13.84 -7.31 -21.53
CA VAL A 148 14.88 -6.34 -21.90
C VAL A 148 14.22 -5.00 -22.22
N HIS A 149 14.81 -3.92 -21.72
CA HIS A 149 14.36 -2.57 -21.99
C HIS A 149 15.29 -1.96 -23.04
N ILE A 150 14.75 -1.63 -24.21
CA ILE A 150 15.51 -1.20 -25.38
C ILE A 150 15.11 0.23 -25.73
N PRO A 151 16.05 1.19 -25.80
CA PRO A 151 15.76 2.51 -26.34
C PRO A 151 15.59 2.42 -27.86
N THR A 152 14.52 3.01 -28.39
CA THR A 152 14.28 3.15 -29.83
C THR A 152 14.18 4.64 -30.18
N GLU A 153 14.29 4.98 -31.47
CA GLU A 153 14.12 6.37 -31.90
C GLU A 153 12.72 6.88 -31.55
N SER A 154 11.68 6.09 -31.79
CA SER A 154 10.29 6.41 -31.44
C SER A 154 10.06 6.54 -29.93
N SER A 155 10.72 5.72 -29.11
CA SER A 155 10.59 5.84 -27.65
C SER A 155 11.31 7.06 -27.10
N MET A 156 12.40 7.50 -27.73
CA MET A 156 13.20 8.65 -27.27
C MET A 156 12.72 9.99 -27.83
N VAL A 157 12.08 9.97 -29.01
CA VAL A 157 11.57 11.12 -29.74
C VAL A 157 10.10 10.87 -30.13
N PRO A 158 9.15 11.13 -29.20
CA PRO A 158 7.73 10.84 -29.44
C PRO A 158 7.11 11.71 -30.53
N ASP A 159 7.58 12.95 -30.68
CA ASP A 159 7.14 13.87 -31.74
C ASP A 159 8.33 14.29 -32.62
N PRO A 160 8.51 13.64 -33.79
CA PRO A 160 9.61 13.93 -34.69
C PRO A 160 9.37 15.20 -35.53
N GLN A 161 8.23 15.89 -35.38
CA GLN A 161 7.97 17.17 -36.07
C GLN A 161 8.61 18.36 -35.36
N LEU A 162 8.95 18.22 -34.08
CA LEU A 162 9.63 19.25 -33.30
C LEU A 162 11.13 19.26 -33.65
N SER A 163 11.75 20.43 -33.50
CA SER A 163 13.20 20.57 -33.49
C SER A 163 13.79 20.22 -32.11
N ILE A 164 15.13 20.16 -32.00
CA ILE A 164 15.79 19.90 -30.71
C ILE A 164 15.55 21.08 -29.75
N ASP A 165 15.51 22.33 -30.26
CA ASP A 165 15.19 23.54 -29.49
C ASP A 165 13.75 23.53 -28.94
N GLU A 166 12.81 22.95 -29.68
CA GLU A 166 11.41 22.80 -29.28
C GLU A 166 11.17 21.58 -28.38
N GLY A 167 12.20 20.76 -28.15
CA GLY A 167 12.15 19.64 -27.21
C GLY A 167 11.80 18.28 -27.84
N ALA A 168 12.15 18.04 -29.11
CA ALA A 168 11.94 16.75 -29.77
C ALA A 168 12.47 15.56 -28.96
N ILE A 169 13.67 15.68 -28.38
CA ILE A 169 14.28 14.63 -27.55
C ILE A 169 13.68 14.70 -26.13
N ALA A 170 12.55 14.05 -25.92
CA ALA A 170 11.88 14.02 -24.61
C ALA A 170 12.67 13.20 -23.55
N ALA A 171 13.49 12.26 -23.99
CA ALA A 171 14.10 11.23 -23.15
C ALA A 171 15.40 11.64 -22.41
N TRP A 172 16.06 12.72 -22.85
CA TRP A 172 17.33 13.16 -22.23
C TRP A 172 17.09 13.87 -20.87
N PRO A 173 18.14 14.18 -20.08
CA PRO A 173 17.99 14.66 -18.71
C PRO A 173 17.22 15.99 -18.62
N GLY A 174 16.57 16.26 -17.48
CA GLY A 174 15.94 17.55 -17.22
C GLY A 174 16.92 18.60 -16.66
N ALA A 175 16.43 19.83 -16.49
CA ALA A 175 17.13 20.93 -15.82
C ALA A 175 18.53 21.20 -16.42
N TRP A 176 19.55 21.34 -15.58
CA TRP A 176 20.91 21.68 -16.02
C TRP A 176 21.54 20.61 -16.91
N ALA A 177 21.29 19.33 -16.64
CA ALA A 177 21.89 18.24 -17.42
C ALA A 177 21.33 18.17 -18.84
N GLY A 178 20.03 18.45 -19.03
CA GLY A 178 19.44 18.59 -20.37
C GLY A 178 20.03 19.77 -21.13
N LYS A 179 20.13 20.93 -20.46
CA LYS A 179 20.80 22.11 -21.04
C LYS A 179 22.26 21.80 -21.44
N ASN A 180 22.97 21.00 -20.65
CA ASN A 180 24.33 20.61 -21.01
C ASN A 180 24.38 19.75 -22.28
N PHE A 181 23.48 18.78 -22.45
CA PHE A 181 23.41 17.99 -23.69
C PHE A 181 23.15 18.88 -24.91
N HIS A 182 22.20 19.80 -24.77
CA HIS A 182 21.89 20.81 -25.78
C HIS A 182 23.11 21.66 -26.15
N ASP A 183 23.76 22.29 -25.16
CA ASP A 183 24.93 23.14 -25.38
C ASP A 183 26.10 22.37 -26.04
N ILE A 184 26.26 21.06 -25.73
CA ILE A 184 27.30 20.20 -26.33
C ILE A 184 27.03 19.97 -27.82
N LEU A 185 25.78 19.65 -28.21
CA LEU A 185 25.42 19.47 -29.61
C LEU A 185 25.63 20.76 -30.41
N GLN A 186 25.28 21.90 -29.83
CA GLN A 186 25.53 23.21 -30.42
C GLN A 186 27.04 23.44 -30.64
N ALA A 187 27.87 23.13 -29.64
CA ALA A 187 29.32 23.27 -29.73
C ALA A 187 29.97 22.30 -30.75
N LEU A 188 29.33 21.16 -31.01
CA LEU A 188 29.72 20.20 -32.04
C LEU A 188 29.25 20.59 -33.45
N GLY A 189 28.47 21.67 -33.58
CA GLY A 189 28.01 22.21 -34.87
C GLY A 189 26.75 21.55 -35.43
N TYR A 190 25.94 20.88 -34.59
CA TYR A 190 24.62 20.39 -35.00
C TYR A 190 23.63 21.54 -35.12
N ASP A 191 22.79 21.49 -36.15
CA ASP A 191 21.65 22.41 -36.29
C ASP A 191 20.49 21.93 -35.41
N LEU A 192 20.11 22.76 -34.44
CA LEU A 192 19.12 22.40 -33.41
C LEU A 192 17.71 22.93 -33.73
N GLN A 193 17.55 23.72 -34.80
CA GLN A 193 16.28 24.34 -35.20
C GLN A 193 15.55 23.58 -36.30
N VAL A 194 16.23 22.63 -36.95
CA VAL A 194 15.62 21.75 -37.95
C VAL A 194 14.72 20.73 -37.24
N PRO A 195 13.48 20.50 -37.73
CA PRO A 195 12.63 19.40 -37.25
C PRO A 195 13.38 18.07 -37.24
N TRP A 196 13.20 17.28 -36.19
CA TRP A 196 13.96 16.04 -35.99
C TRP A 196 13.90 15.11 -37.21
N LYS A 197 12.72 14.89 -37.78
CA LYS A 197 12.51 14.05 -38.97
C LYS A 197 13.37 14.46 -40.18
N ASP A 198 13.71 15.75 -40.29
CA ASP A 198 14.43 16.35 -41.42
C ASP A 198 15.95 16.35 -41.20
N LEU A 199 16.42 15.99 -39.99
CA LEU A 199 17.84 15.76 -39.74
C LEU A 199 18.35 14.52 -40.50
N PRO A 200 19.59 14.57 -41.04
CA PRO A 200 20.22 13.41 -41.66
C PRO A 200 20.22 12.18 -40.74
N ALA A 201 19.86 11.01 -41.28
CA ALA A 201 19.76 9.77 -40.48
C ALA A 201 21.02 9.45 -39.67
N LYS A 202 22.21 9.69 -40.24
CA LYS A 202 23.49 9.52 -39.54
C LYS A 202 23.65 10.43 -38.32
N GLN A 203 23.14 11.65 -38.38
CA GLN A 203 23.19 12.59 -37.25
C GLN A 203 22.22 12.15 -36.16
N ARG A 204 21.01 11.74 -36.53
CA ARG A 204 20.02 11.18 -35.59
C ARG A 204 20.56 9.93 -34.89
N GLU A 205 21.12 9.00 -35.66
CA GLU A 205 21.73 7.77 -35.15
C GLU A 205 22.90 8.07 -34.19
N TRP A 206 23.77 9.01 -34.54
CA TRP A 206 24.88 9.40 -33.68
C TRP A 206 24.40 10.03 -32.37
N ILE A 207 23.44 10.96 -32.42
CA ILE A 207 22.89 11.62 -31.22
C ILE A 207 22.25 10.58 -30.29
N LEU A 208 21.50 9.63 -30.84
CA LEU A 208 20.71 8.68 -30.05
C LEU A 208 21.51 7.46 -29.58
N PHE A 209 22.43 6.93 -30.37
CA PHE A 209 23.00 5.59 -30.16
C PHE A 209 24.53 5.51 -30.15
N THR A 210 25.27 6.58 -30.41
CA THR A 210 26.74 6.50 -30.44
C THR A 210 27.35 6.02 -29.12
N ASP A 211 28.44 5.26 -29.21
CA ASP A 211 29.33 4.92 -28.09
C ASP A 211 30.44 5.97 -27.87
N GLU A 212 30.58 6.93 -28.80
CA GLU A 212 31.56 8.00 -28.70
C GLU A 212 31.29 8.94 -27.53
N ARG A 213 32.37 9.46 -26.93
CA ARG A 213 32.32 10.36 -25.77
C ARG A 213 33.20 11.61 -25.96
N PRO A 214 32.94 12.45 -26.98
CA PRO A 214 33.72 13.66 -27.18
C PRO A 214 33.60 14.61 -25.99
N VAL A 215 34.72 15.26 -25.65
CA VAL A 215 34.77 16.31 -24.63
C VAL A 215 34.91 17.65 -25.35
N VAL A 216 33.92 18.51 -25.19
CA VAL A 216 33.90 19.84 -25.82
C VAL A 216 33.91 20.95 -24.77
N THR A 217 34.49 22.09 -25.13
CA THR A 217 34.45 23.28 -24.28
C THR A 217 33.15 24.03 -24.56
N VAL A 218 32.24 24.02 -23.60
CA VAL A 218 30.95 24.70 -23.70
C VAL A 218 31.11 26.15 -23.23
N LYS A 219 30.66 27.09 -24.06
CA LYS A 219 30.57 28.53 -23.76
C LYS A 219 29.09 28.92 -23.62
N PRO A 220 28.48 28.79 -22.43
CA PRO A 220 27.04 28.95 -22.27
C PRO A 220 26.64 30.42 -22.47
N HIS A 221 25.76 30.74 -23.41
CA HIS A 221 25.21 32.09 -23.54
C HIS A 221 24.19 32.32 -22.41
N ARG A 222 24.60 33.04 -21.37
CA ARG A 222 23.73 33.47 -20.25
C ARG A 222 23.40 34.95 -20.37
N GLY A 223 22.26 35.38 -19.80
CA GLY A 223 21.85 36.79 -19.76
C GLY A 223 22.93 37.69 -19.14
N ALA A 224 22.85 39.00 -19.41
CA ALA A 224 23.90 39.99 -19.10
C ALA A 224 24.38 40.00 -17.63
N ASP A 225 23.57 39.47 -16.71
CA ASP A 225 23.82 39.51 -15.26
C ASP A 225 24.42 38.21 -14.67
N GLN A 226 24.76 37.22 -15.51
CA GLN A 226 25.24 35.90 -15.04
C GLN A 226 26.72 35.64 -15.36
N ILE A 227 27.43 35.04 -14.38
CA ILE A 227 28.84 34.66 -14.49
C ILE A 227 29.05 33.65 -15.64
N GLN A 228 29.83 34.07 -16.64
CA GLN A 228 30.21 33.31 -17.82
C GLN A 228 31.43 32.43 -17.50
N ARG A 229 31.20 31.24 -16.92
CA ARG A 229 32.27 30.24 -16.74
C ARG A 229 32.15 29.13 -17.76
N ASN A 230 33.17 29.02 -18.61
CA ASN A 230 33.33 27.89 -19.52
C ASN A 230 33.50 26.62 -18.71
N TYR A 231 33.00 25.52 -19.24
CA TYR A 231 33.17 24.20 -18.64
C TYR A 231 33.38 23.15 -19.74
N LYS A 232 34.01 22.03 -19.38
CA LYS A 232 34.22 20.90 -20.29
C LYS A 232 33.03 19.95 -20.18
N GLY A 233 32.19 19.92 -21.20
CA GLY A 233 31.07 18.99 -21.32
C GLY A 233 31.53 17.69 -21.98
N THR A 234 31.12 16.53 -21.45
CA THR A 234 31.38 15.22 -22.07
C THR A 234 30.08 14.70 -22.67
N TRP A 235 30.05 14.47 -23.97
CA TRP A 235 28.87 13.89 -24.63
C TRP A 235 28.67 12.43 -24.23
N ARG A 236 27.41 12.03 -24.17
CA ARG A 236 26.95 10.64 -24.21
C ARG A 236 25.68 10.60 -25.02
N SER A 237 25.48 9.53 -25.78
CA SER A 237 24.22 9.31 -26.48
C SER A 237 23.03 9.18 -25.52
N VAL A 238 21.84 9.49 -26.03
CA VAL A 238 20.60 9.43 -25.24
C VAL A 238 20.32 8.00 -24.78
N ALA A 239 20.52 7.00 -25.65
CA ALA A 239 20.39 5.58 -25.30
C ALA A 239 21.35 5.16 -24.18
N SER A 240 22.61 5.61 -24.23
CA SER A 240 23.61 5.33 -23.20
C SER A 240 23.23 5.96 -21.86
N TYR A 241 22.72 7.20 -21.88
CA TYR A 241 22.20 7.87 -20.68
C TYR A 241 21.03 7.09 -20.05
N LEU A 242 20.02 6.69 -20.84
CA LEU A 242 18.86 5.94 -20.34
C LEU A 242 19.26 4.60 -19.75
N THR A 243 20.07 3.82 -20.49
CA THR A 243 20.52 2.49 -20.07
C THR A 243 21.32 2.56 -18.76
N LYS A 244 22.24 3.51 -18.67
CA LYS A 244 23.04 3.73 -17.46
C LYS A 244 22.18 4.19 -16.29
N THR A 245 21.27 5.12 -16.52
CA THR A 245 20.36 5.62 -15.49
C THR A 245 19.49 4.50 -14.95
N LEU A 246 18.96 3.63 -15.81
CA LEU A 246 18.14 2.49 -15.41
C LEU A 246 18.90 1.46 -14.56
N ALA A 247 20.20 1.28 -14.84
CA ALA A 247 21.07 0.34 -14.14
C ALA A 247 21.53 0.87 -12.76
N GLU A 248 21.78 2.16 -12.64
CA GLU A 248 22.42 2.75 -11.44
C GLU A 248 21.46 3.49 -10.51
N THR A 249 20.25 3.83 -10.95
CA THR A 249 19.35 4.67 -10.14
C THR A 249 18.71 3.92 -8.96
N ASN A 250 18.79 4.53 -7.79
CA ASN A 250 18.00 4.15 -6.60
C ASN A 250 16.68 4.94 -6.48
N SER A 251 16.37 5.83 -7.44
CA SER A 251 15.15 6.64 -7.40
C SER A 251 14.04 6.01 -8.24
N ASP A 252 12.96 5.57 -7.58
CA ASP A 252 11.76 5.04 -8.23
C ASP A 252 11.15 5.99 -9.27
N THR A 253 11.15 7.29 -8.98
CA THR A 253 10.58 8.32 -9.86
C THR A 253 11.42 8.47 -11.11
N LEU A 254 12.74 8.54 -10.95
CA LEU A 254 13.67 8.60 -12.09
C LEU A 254 13.60 7.31 -12.90
N ARG A 255 13.57 6.15 -12.24
CA ARG A 255 13.41 4.84 -12.87
C ARG A 255 12.14 4.78 -13.72
N ARG A 256 11.00 5.19 -13.18
CA ARG A 256 9.71 5.24 -13.91
C ARG A 256 9.77 6.17 -15.11
N ARG A 257 10.32 7.38 -14.94
CA ARG A 257 10.52 8.31 -16.06
C ARG A 257 11.40 7.69 -17.15
N THR A 258 12.52 7.08 -16.78
CA THR A 258 13.44 6.44 -17.75
C THR A 258 12.75 5.30 -18.50
N LEU A 259 11.96 4.47 -17.81
CA LEU A 259 11.22 3.37 -18.44
C LEU A 259 10.17 3.83 -19.46
N GLN A 260 9.61 5.05 -19.34
CA GLN A 260 8.67 5.59 -20.32
C GLN A 260 9.30 5.81 -21.70
N PHE A 261 10.62 5.95 -21.76
CA PHE A 261 11.37 6.15 -23.00
C PHE A 261 12.08 4.89 -23.48
N LEU A 262 11.71 3.71 -22.95
CA LEU A 262 12.27 2.42 -23.32
C LEU A 262 11.13 1.49 -23.71
N GLU A 263 11.31 0.78 -24.82
CA GLU A 263 10.40 -0.30 -25.18
C GLU A 263 10.76 -1.55 -24.38
N THR A 264 9.74 -2.20 -23.81
CA THR A 264 9.92 -3.43 -23.04
C THR A 264 9.62 -4.61 -23.93
N HIS A 265 10.62 -5.45 -24.16
CA HIS A 265 10.52 -6.66 -24.98
C HIS A 265 10.79 -7.89 -24.11
N GLU A 266 10.17 -9.01 -24.46
CA GLU A 266 10.51 -10.29 -23.86
C GLU A 266 11.98 -10.65 -24.15
N CYS A 267 12.69 -11.22 -23.17
CA CYS A 267 14.10 -11.54 -23.37
C CYS A 267 14.27 -12.61 -24.47
N PRO A 268 15.05 -12.36 -25.53
CA PRO A 268 15.19 -13.31 -26.65
C PRO A 268 16.02 -14.55 -26.31
N VAL A 269 16.72 -14.57 -25.17
CA VAL A 269 17.59 -15.68 -24.76
C VAL A 269 16.86 -16.66 -23.85
N CYS A 270 16.15 -16.15 -22.85
CA CYS A 270 15.41 -17.00 -21.92
C CYS A 270 13.91 -17.06 -22.21
N HIS A 271 13.39 -16.28 -23.17
CA HIS A 271 11.96 -16.20 -23.48
C HIS A 271 11.13 -15.98 -22.20
N GLY A 272 11.48 -14.93 -21.45
CA GLY A 272 10.80 -14.62 -20.19
C GLY A 272 11.14 -15.54 -19.00
N ARG A 273 11.85 -16.66 -19.19
CA ARG A 273 12.08 -17.69 -18.14
C ARG A 273 13.12 -17.31 -17.08
N ARG A 274 13.78 -16.15 -17.22
CA ARG A 274 14.70 -15.50 -16.25
C ARG A 274 16.00 -16.24 -15.91
N LEU A 275 16.09 -17.54 -16.16
CA LEU A 275 17.22 -18.40 -15.80
C LEU A 275 18.14 -18.67 -16.99
N ASN A 276 19.34 -19.14 -16.68
CA ASN A 276 20.28 -19.63 -17.69
C ASN A 276 19.75 -20.92 -18.36
N PRO A 277 20.16 -21.22 -19.61
CA PRO A 277 19.68 -22.42 -20.32
C PRO A 277 20.07 -23.76 -19.69
N ALA A 278 21.13 -23.84 -18.87
CA ALA A 278 21.57 -25.09 -18.23
C ALA A 278 20.61 -25.49 -17.10
N ALA A 279 20.23 -24.52 -16.25
CA ALA A 279 19.27 -24.72 -15.17
C ALA A 279 17.89 -25.15 -15.70
N LEU A 280 17.49 -24.60 -16.86
CA LEU A 280 16.20 -24.91 -17.50
C LEU A 280 16.12 -26.33 -18.09
N LYS A 281 17.24 -27.07 -18.17
CA LYS A 281 17.26 -28.47 -18.62
C LYS A 281 17.03 -29.47 -17.47
N VAL A 282 17.31 -29.06 -16.23
CA VAL A 282 17.10 -29.93 -15.07
C VAL A 282 15.61 -29.96 -14.75
N THR A 283 15.10 -31.17 -14.52
CA THR A 283 13.68 -31.37 -14.21
C THR A 283 13.50 -32.03 -12.85
N TYR A 284 12.42 -31.68 -12.16
CA TYR A 284 11.95 -32.37 -10.97
C TYR A 284 10.49 -32.73 -11.20
N LEU A 285 10.12 -33.99 -10.97
CA LEU A 285 8.81 -34.54 -11.35
C LEU A 285 8.48 -34.30 -12.84
N GLY A 286 9.49 -34.39 -13.71
CA GLY A 286 9.36 -34.18 -15.16
C GLY A 286 9.16 -32.73 -15.59
N MET A 287 9.28 -31.76 -14.68
CA MET A 287 9.02 -30.34 -14.94
C MET A 287 10.28 -29.49 -14.69
N PRO A 288 10.63 -28.54 -15.58
CA PRO A 288 11.70 -27.59 -15.32
C PRO A 288 11.26 -26.55 -14.27
N ILE A 289 12.23 -25.90 -13.61
CA ILE A 289 11.96 -25.07 -12.43
C ILE A 289 11.09 -23.85 -12.71
N ASP A 290 11.20 -23.25 -13.89
CA ASP A 290 10.37 -22.12 -14.30
C ASP A 290 8.90 -22.54 -14.44
N ALA A 291 8.64 -23.70 -15.05
CA ALA A 291 7.29 -24.24 -15.18
C ALA A 291 6.72 -24.61 -13.81
N PHE A 292 7.55 -25.15 -12.90
CA PHE A 292 7.13 -25.42 -11.51
C PHE A 292 6.78 -24.12 -10.78
N ASN A 293 7.60 -23.09 -10.92
CA ASN A 293 7.36 -21.80 -10.25
C ASN A 293 6.15 -21.05 -10.82
N ALA A 294 5.77 -21.30 -12.08
CA ALA A 294 4.60 -20.74 -12.73
C ALA A 294 3.29 -21.45 -12.33
N LEU A 295 3.35 -22.62 -11.68
CA LEU A 295 2.16 -23.25 -11.13
C LEU A 295 1.55 -22.39 -10.03
N SER A 296 0.22 -22.38 -9.95
CA SER A 296 -0.50 -21.93 -8.76
C SER A 296 -0.03 -22.72 -7.54
N LEU A 297 0.10 -22.10 -6.36
CA LEU A 297 0.55 -22.75 -5.12
C LEU A 297 -0.28 -23.99 -4.78
N GLU A 298 -1.58 -23.98 -5.07
CA GLU A 298 -2.48 -25.13 -4.90
C GLU A 298 -2.06 -26.32 -5.78
N ARG A 299 -1.81 -26.09 -7.07
CA ARG A 299 -1.30 -27.11 -7.99
C ARG A 299 0.11 -27.58 -7.62
N ALA A 300 0.98 -26.66 -7.19
CA ALA A 300 2.32 -27.01 -6.73
C ALA A 300 2.26 -27.91 -5.49
N LEU A 301 1.37 -27.61 -4.53
CA LEU A 301 1.12 -28.41 -3.34
C LEU A 301 0.61 -29.81 -3.69
N ALA A 302 -0.40 -29.90 -4.57
CA ALA A 302 -0.94 -31.17 -5.02
C ALA A 302 0.12 -32.03 -5.71
N LEU A 303 0.97 -31.41 -6.55
CA LEU A 303 2.04 -32.09 -7.27
C LEU A 303 3.08 -32.69 -6.32
N VAL A 304 3.54 -31.93 -5.31
CA VAL A 304 4.57 -32.42 -4.38
C VAL A 304 4.05 -33.39 -3.31
N GLN A 305 2.74 -33.46 -3.10
CA GLN A 305 2.11 -34.42 -2.18
C GLN A 305 1.87 -35.81 -2.81
N GLY A 306 1.83 -35.90 -4.14
CA GLY A 306 1.56 -37.16 -4.84
C GLY A 306 2.66 -38.22 -4.66
N PRO A 307 3.93 -37.91 -4.94
CA PRO A 307 5.04 -38.84 -4.80
C PRO A 307 5.34 -39.16 -3.33
N ARG A 308 5.59 -40.44 -3.03
CA ARG A 308 6.19 -40.85 -1.75
C ARG A 308 7.70 -41.01 -1.95
N PRO A 309 8.52 -40.04 -1.50
CA PRO A 309 9.96 -40.16 -1.61
C PRO A 309 10.44 -41.36 -0.78
N GLN A 310 11.60 -41.90 -1.13
CA GLN A 310 12.28 -42.89 -0.28
C GLN A 310 12.55 -42.30 1.11
N ASP A 311 12.33 -43.09 2.16
CA ASP A 311 12.58 -42.65 3.54
C ASP A 311 14.03 -42.19 3.73
N ASN A 312 14.20 -41.07 4.45
CA ASN A 312 15.47 -40.38 4.71
C ASN A 312 16.25 -39.87 3.48
N SER A 313 15.62 -39.78 2.31
CA SER A 313 16.22 -39.10 1.16
C SER A 313 16.29 -37.58 1.37
N ALA A 314 17.17 -36.91 0.61
CA ALA A 314 17.22 -35.44 0.59
C ALA A 314 15.86 -34.84 0.19
N GLU A 315 15.15 -35.48 -0.74
CA GLU A 315 13.80 -35.11 -1.16
C GLU A 315 12.82 -35.17 0.03
N ALA A 316 12.82 -36.26 0.80
CA ALA A 316 11.94 -36.41 1.96
C ALA A 316 12.17 -35.32 3.03
N LEU A 317 13.43 -34.96 3.29
CA LEU A 317 13.78 -33.89 4.24
C LEU A 317 13.34 -32.51 3.74
N LEU A 318 13.49 -32.24 2.44
CA LEU A 318 13.08 -30.97 1.83
C LEU A 318 11.55 -30.84 1.75
N LEU A 319 10.84 -31.92 1.42
CA LEU A 319 9.38 -31.93 1.38
C LEU A 319 8.74 -31.71 2.75
N LYS A 320 9.39 -32.13 3.84
CA LYS A 320 8.98 -31.78 5.22
C LYS A 320 9.02 -30.27 5.49
N GLN A 321 9.77 -29.48 4.70
CA GLN A 321 9.81 -28.02 4.78
C GLN A 321 8.88 -27.35 3.75
N VAL A 322 8.81 -27.89 2.53
CA VAL A 322 8.06 -27.28 1.42
C VAL A 322 6.56 -27.46 1.58
N ILE A 323 6.10 -28.67 1.93
CA ILE A 323 4.67 -28.99 2.02
C ILE A 323 3.95 -28.13 3.06
N PRO A 324 4.44 -27.98 4.31
CA PRO A 324 3.79 -27.12 5.29
C PRO A 324 3.73 -25.65 4.85
N ALA A 325 4.79 -25.14 4.21
CA ALA A 325 4.83 -23.75 3.74
C ALA A 325 3.83 -23.51 2.61
N LEU A 326 3.76 -24.41 1.62
CA LEU A 326 2.76 -24.33 0.54
C LEU A 326 1.34 -24.48 1.09
N ARG A 327 1.10 -25.44 1.98
CA ARG A 327 -0.21 -25.66 2.61
C ARG A 327 -0.68 -24.42 3.38
N SER A 328 0.20 -23.84 4.20
CA SER A 328 -0.12 -22.63 4.96
C SER A 328 -0.49 -21.45 4.05
N ALA A 329 0.24 -21.29 2.93
CA ALA A 329 -0.10 -20.26 1.95
C ALA A 329 -1.46 -20.51 1.28
N VAL A 330 -1.76 -21.77 0.92
CA VAL A 330 -3.05 -22.17 0.35
C VAL A 330 -4.19 -21.92 1.35
N ASP A 331 -4.04 -22.34 2.60
CA ASP A 331 -5.04 -22.18 3.66
C ASP A 331 -5.33 -20.71 3.96
N LEU A 332 -4.33 -19.82 3.79
CA LEU A 332 -4.48 -18.36 3.89
C LEU A 332 -5.08 -17.71 2.62
N GLY A 333 -5.65 -18.49 1.71
CA GLY A 333 -6.31 -17.99 0.48
C GLY A 333 -5.33 -17.51 -0.58
N LEU A 334 -4.10 -18.03 -0.62
CA LEU A 334 -3.06 -17.64 -1.59
C LEU A 334 -2.79 -18.72 -2.64
N GLY A 335 -3.67 -19.73 -2.71
CA GLY A 335 -3.53 -20.88 -3.60
C GLY A 335 -3.42 -20.51 -5.08
N HIS A 336 -4.04 -19.39 -5.50
CA HIS A 336 -4.01 -18.86 -6.86
C HIS A 336 -2.70 -18.17 -7.25
N LEU A 337 -1.84 -17.84 -6.29
CA LEU A 337 -0.55 -17.22 -6.58
C LEU A 337 0.42 -18.24 -7.17
N SER A 338 1.41 -17.77 -7.92
CA SER A 338 2.55 -18.60 -8.37
C SER A 338 3.83 -18.13 -7.68
N LEU A 339 4.84 -19.00 -7.57
CA LEU A 339 6.09 -18.65 -6.90
C LEU A 339 6.88 -17.57 -7.66
N ASP A 340 6.74 -17.51 -8.98
CA ASP A 340 7.38 -16.50 -9.83
C ASP A 340 6.62 -15.17 -9.90
N ARG A 341 5.41 -15.09 -9.31
CA ARG A 341 4.58 -13.88 -9.34
C ARG A 341 5.31 -12.69 -8.71
N PRO A 342 5.45 -11.56 -9.44
CA PRO A 342 6.13 -10.37 -8.92
C PRO A 342 5.41 -9.79 -7.70
N THR A 343 6.15 -9.38 -6.66
CA THR A 343 5.56 -8.79 -5.45
C THR A 343 4.87 -7.46 -5.71
N SER A 344 5.27 -6.74 -6.76
CA SER A 344 4.62 -5.50 -7.19
C SER A 344 3.21 -5.69 -7.74
N SER A 345 2.85 -6.92 -8.12
CA SER A 345 1.51 -7.29 -8.61
C SER A 345 0.59 -7.82 -7.51
N LEU A 346 1.07 -7.93 -6.28
CA LEU A 346 0.30 -8.41 -5.15
C LEU A 346 -0.46 -7.26 -4.50
N SER A 347 -1.64 -7.56 -3.97
CA SER A 347 -2.30 -6.64 -3.03
C SER A 347 -1.51 -6.56 -1.72
N ALA A 348 -1.77 -5.52 -0.92
CA ALA A 348 -1.16 -5.40 0.41
C ALA A 348 -1.50 -6.61 1.29
N GLY A 349 -2.76 -7.07 1.26
CA GLY A 349 -3.21 -8.27 1.96
C GLY A 349 -2.55 -9.55 1.46
N GLU A 350 -2.41 -9.76 0.15
CA GLU A 350 -1.69 -10.92 -0.41
C GLU A 350 -0.23 -10.96 0.07
N LEU A 351 0.46 -9.81 0.01
CA LEU A 351 1.86 -9.71 0.45
C LEU A 351 2.00 -9.97 1.95
N GLN A 352 1.09 -9.42 2.76
CA GLN A 352 1.06 -9.63 4.20
C GLN A 352 0.86 -11.10 4.55
N ARG A 353 -0.14 -11.76 3.94
CA ARG A 353 -0.42 -13.18 4.18
C ARG A 353 0.70 -14.09 3.70
N ILE A 354 1.39 -13.74 2.60
CA ILE A 354 2.61 -14.44 2.20
C ILE A 354 3.72 -14.31 3.26
N ARG A 355 3.95 -13.11 3.81
CA ARG A 355 4.94 -12.90 4.88
C ARG A 355 4.57 -13.68 6.14
N LEU A 356 3.29 -13.72 6.46
CA LEU A 356 2.73 -14.44 7.58
C LEU A 356 2.93 -15.96 7.43
N ALA A 357 2.59 -16.53 6.27
CA ALA A 357 2.86 -17.93 5.92
C ALA A 357 4.37 -18.27 6.02
N ALA A 358 5.24 -17.34 5.62
CA ALA A 358 6.69 -17.52 5.68
C ALA A 358 7.21 -17.71 7.12
N GLN A 359 6.57 -17.09 8.12
CA GLN A 359 7.03 -17.17 9.50
C GLN A 359 6.87 -18.56 10.11
N LEU A 360 5.89 -19.37 9.70
CA LEU A 360 5.75 -20.74 10.18
C LEU A 360 6.98 -21.59 9.90
N ARG A 361 7.67 -21.31 8.80
CA ARG A 361 8.90 -22.03 8.44
C ARG A 361 10.10 -21.67 9.32
N SER A 362 10.08 -20.49 9.96
CA SER A 362 11.25 -19.95 10.66
C SER A 362 11.71 -20.83 11.84
N GLY A 363 10.82 -21.65 12.41
CA GLY A 363 11.12 -22.50 13.55
C GLY A 363 11.48 -21.72 14.83
N LEU A 364 11.06 -20.45 14.92
CA LEU A 364 11.31 -19.62 16.08
C LEU A 364 10.57 -20.15 17.31
N PHE A 365 11.25 -20.08 18.45
CA PHE A 365 10.75 -20.53 19.75
C PHE A 365 10.97 -19.43 20.80
N GLY A 366 10.02 -19.25 21.70
CA GLY A 366 10.13 -18.31 22.81
C GLY A 366 10.11 -16.84 22.39
N VAL A 367 9.56 -16.52 21.21
CA VAL A 367 9.39 -15.15 20.73
C VAL A 367 7.96 -14.65 20.94
N THR A 368 7.78 -13.34 20.82
CA THR A 368 6.48 -12.69 20.77
C THR A 368 6.22 -12.16 19.37
N TYR A 369 5.27 -12.76 18.66
CA TYR A 369 4.78 -12.24 17.38
C TYR A 369 3.83 -11.07 17.63
N VAL A 370 4.03 -9.96 16.94
CA VAL A 370 3.14 -8.79 16.95
C VAL A 370 2.58 -8.63 15.55
N LEU A 371 1.28 -8.91 15.39
CA LEU A 371 0.58 -8.98 14.11
C LEU A 371 -0.36 -7.79 13.94
N ASP A 372 -0.31 -7.15 12.77
CA ASP A 372 -1.09 -5.95 12.45
C ASP A 372 -2.25 -6.30 11.52
N GLU A 373 -3.45 -6.52 12.04
CA GLU A 373 -4.66 -6.81 11.27
C GLU A 373 -4.45 -7.86 10.14
N PRO A 374 -3.96 -9.07 10.46
CA PRO A 374 -3.71 -10.11 9.46
C PRO A 374 -4.97 -10.59 8.72
N SER A 375 -6.17 -10.29 9.23
CA SER A 375 -7.44 -10.58 8.57
C SER A 375 -7.91 -9.51 7.58
N ALA A 376 -7.21 -8.38 7.48
CA ALA A 376 -7.57 -7.30 6.57
C ALA A 376 -7.68 -7.80 5.11
N GLY A 377 -8.78 -7.42 4.46
CA GLY A 377 -9.10 -7.83 3.08
C GLY A 377 -9.32 -9.33 2.88
N LEU A 378 -9.47 -10.13 3.94
CA LEU A 378 -9.90 -11.53 3.82
C LEU A 378 -11.42 -11.64 3.81
N HIS A 379 -11.91 -12.56 2.99
CA HIS A 379 -13.30 -12.98 3.07
C HIS A 379 -13.56 -13.67 4.43
N PRO A 380 -14.74 -13.49 5.07
CA PRO A 380 -15.04 -14.06 6.38
C PRO A 380 -14.73 -15.57 6.53
N GLU A 381 -15.00 -16.37 5.50
CA GLU A 381 -14.66 -17.81 5.50
C GLU A 381 -13.15 -18.09 5.56
N GLU A 382 -12.31 -17.21 5.00
CA GLU A 382 -10.85 -17.34 4.97
C GLU A 382 -10.20 -16.83 6.28
N ARG A 383 -10.89 -15.98 7.05
CA ARG A 383 -10.35 -15.36 8.27
C ARG A 383 -10.02 -16.39 9.36
N PHE A 384 -10.73 -17.52 9.41
CA PHE A 384 -10.47 -18.56 10.41
C PHE A 384 -9.08 -19.20 10.28
N ALA A 385 -8.52 -19.27 9.07
CA ALA A 385 -7.16 -19.78 8.86
C ALA A 385 -6.10 -18.93 9.58
N VAL A 386 -6.36 -17.63 9.79
CA VAL A 386 -5.48 -16.73 10.55
C VAL A 386 -5.44 -17.14 12.03
N VAL A 387 -6.59 -17.55 12.59
CA VAL A 387 -6.65 -18.02 13.98
C VAL A 387 -5.87 -19.32 14.12
N ASP A 388 -6.10 -20.28 13.22
CA ASP A 388 -5.43 -21.58 13.26
C ASP A 388 -3.91 -21.41 13.19
N LEU A 389 -3.44 -20.55 12.29
CA LEU A 389 -2.05 -20.15 12.20
C LEU A 389 -1.51 -19.52 13.51
N CYS A 390 -2.28 -18.63 14.15
CA CYS A 390 -1.88 -18.05 15.44
C CYS A 390 -1.75 -19.14 16.51
N ARG A 391 -2.64 -20.15 16.48
CA ARG A 391 -2.58 -21.30 17.38
C ARG A 391 -1.34 -22.17 17.10
N ASP A 392 -0.92 -22.31 15.84
CA ASP A 392 0.33 -22.99 15.49
C ASP A 392 1.57 -22.27 16.05
N PHE A 393 1.62 -20.93 15.99
CA PHE A 393 2.71 -20.18 16.63
C PHE A 393 2.77 -20.43 18.14
N ILE A 394 1.62 -20.46 18.80
CA ILE A 394 1.51 -20.74 20.24
C ILE A 394 1.95 -22.17 20.56
N ALA A 395 1.51 -23.15 19.76
CA ALA A 395 1.94 -24.55 19.91
C ALA A 395 3.46 -24.70 19.73
N GLY A 396 4.08 -23.87 18.88
CA GLY A 396 5.53 -23.73 18.74
C GLY A 396 6.25 -23.07 19.93
N GLY A 397 5.54 -22.75 21.03
CA GLY A 397 6.13 -22.15 22.23
C GLY A 397 6.26 -20.62 22.18
N ASN A 398 5.52 -19.96 21.29
CA ASN A 398 5.56 -18.50 21.12
C ASN A 398 4.34 -17.81 21.74
N SER A 399 4.40 -16.48 21.84
CA SER A 399 3.27 -15.63 22.22
C SER A 399 2.79 -14.83 21.01
N VAL A 400 1.49 -14.53 20.92
CA VAL A 400 0.94 -13.76 19.80
C VAL A 400 0.15 -12.56 20.34
N LEU A 401 0.59 -11.35 20.01
CA LEU A 401 -0.19 -10.12 20.11
C LEU A 401 -0.79 -9.82 18.76
N LEU A 402 -2.11 -9.73 18.71
CA LEU A 402 -2.89 -9.57 17.50
C LEU A 402 -3.65 -8.25 17.59
N VAL A 403 -3.18 -7.23 16.87
CA VAL A 403 -3.97 -6.00 16.67
C VAL A 403 -5.05 -6.34 15.65
N GLU A 404 -6.32 -6.25 16.05
CA GLU A 404 -7.43 -6.68 15.20
C GLU A 404 -8.68 -5.84 15.38
N HIS A 405 -9.48 -5.84 14.31
CA HIS A 405 -10.77 -5.18 14.22
C HIS A 405 -11.89 -6.16 13.86
N ASP A 406 -11.55 -7.39 13.44
CA ASP A 406 -12.52 -8.44 13.22
C ASP A 406 -13.00 -9.04 14.56
N MET A 407 -14.26 -8.78 14.89
CA MET A 407 -14.85 -9.23 16.15
C MET A 407 -15.06 -10.75 16.23
N ASP A 408 -15.11 -11.46 15.10
CA ASP A 408 -15.21 -12.91 15.08
C ASP A 408 -13.88 -13.56 15.51
N LEU A 409 -12.76 -12.95 15.13
CA LEU A 409 -11.40 -13.32 15.53
C LEU A 409 -11.11 -12.90 16.97
N VAL A 410 -11.44 -11.66 17.35
CA VAL A 410 -11.25 -11.16 18.72
C VAL A 410 -12.01 -12.03 19.71
N ALA A 411 -13.23 -12.46 19.39
CA ALA A 411 -14.01 -13.36 20.24
C ALA A 411 -13.34 -14.74 20.48
N ARG A 412 -12.36 -15.13 19.65
CA ARG A 412 -11.60 -16.40 19.77
C ARG A 412 -10.24 -16.24 20.45
N ALA A 413 -9.85 -15.02 20.80
CA ALA A 413 -8.63 -14.76 21.55
C ALA A 413 -8.75 -15.27 23.00
N ASP A 414 -7.61 -15.56 23.63
CA ASP A 414 -7.56 -15.98 25.02
C ASP A 414 -7.67 -14.78 25.97
N TRP A 415 -7.17 -13.63 25.53
CA TRP A 415 -7.08 -12.38 26.28
C TRP A 415 -7.35 -11.20 25.36
N ILE A 416 -7.94 -10.13 25.89
CA ILE A 416 -8.17 -8.87 25.18
C ILE A 416 -7.56 -7.70 25.97
N VAL A 417 -6.91 -6.80 25.24
CA VAL A 417 -6.44 -5.50 25.71
C VAL A 417 -7.19 -4.44 24.91
N ASP A 418 -8.13 -3.77 25.54
CA ASP A 418 -9.00 -2.80 24.88
C ASP A 418 -8.52 -1.37 25.17
N VAL A 419 -8.17 -0.65 24.10
CA VAL A 419 -7.54 0.68 24.15
C VAL A 419 -8.52 1.73 23.67
N GLY A 420 -8.80 2.75 24.47
CA GLY A 420 -9.87 3.71 24.17
C GLY A 420 -10.01 4.80 25.23
N PRO A 421 -11.21 5.41 25.38
CA PRO A 421 -12.47 5.07 24.70
C PRO A 421 -12.61 5.63 23.29
N LEU A 422 -11.90 6.71 22.94
CA LEU A 422 -11.97 7.37 21.64
C LEU A 422 -10.61 7.40 20.95
N ALA A 423 -10.49 8.19 19.88
CA ALA A 423 -9.28 8.37 19.10
C ALA A 423 -8.45 9.58 19.59
N GLY A 424 -7.16 9.57 19.26
CA GLY A 424 -6.22 10.67 19.50
C GLY A 424 -6.13 11.03 20.98
N GLU A 425 -6.21 12.32 21.29
CA GLU A 425 -6.05 12.82 22.64
C GLU A 425 -7.11 12.31 23.61
N ARG A 426 -8.30 11.92 23.13
CA ARG A 426 -9.39 11.34 23.94
C ARG A 426 -9.33 9.80 24.02
N GLY A 427 -8.29 9.20 23.45
CA GLY A 427 -7.96 7.79 23.60
C GLY A 427 -6.78 7.58 24.54
N GLY A 428 -6.04 6.51 24.29
CA GLY A 428 -4.76 6.24 24.93
C GLY A 428 -4.86 5.68 26.34
N GLU A 429 -6.05 5.25 26.77
CA GLU A 429 -6.28 4.58 28.06
C GLU A 429 -6.54 3.09 27.84
N ILE A 430 -6.21 2.28 28.85
CA ILE A 430 -6.58 0.87 28.88
C ILE A 430 -7.95 0.77 29.54
N LEU A 431 -8.98 0.47 28.73
CA LEU A 431 -10.33 0.28 29.23
C LEU A 431 -10.46 -1.06 29.96
N TYR A 432 -9.81 -2.09 29.42
CA TYR A 432 -9.84 -3.44 29.96
C TYR A 432 -8.61 -4.24 29.55
N SER A 433 -8.13 -5.11 30.44
CA SER A 433 -7.15 -6.15 30.12
C SER A 433 -7.49 -7.42 30.90
N GLY A 434 -7.94 -8.46 30.20
CA GLY A 434 -8.44 -9.68 30.83
C GLY A 434 -8.82 -10.77 29.85
N PRO A 435 -9.28 -11.94 30.35
CA PRO A 435 -9.84 -12.99 29.50
C PRO A 435 -11.06 -12.48 28.72
N VAL A 436 -11.15 -12.84 27.45
CA VAL A 436 -12.27 -12.41 26.57
C VAL A 436 -13.63 -12.84 27.15
N SER A 437 -13.70 -14.04 27.73
CA SER A 437 -14.92 -14.55 28.36
C SER A 437 -15.40 -13.68 29.54
N GLU A 438 -14.48 -13.11 30.32
CA GLU A 438 -14.82 -12.25 31.46
C GLU A 438 -15.28 -10.88 30.98
N TYR A 439 -14.59 -10.31 29.99
CA TYR A 439 -14.98 -9.06 29.33
C TYR A 439 -16.41 -9.07 28.78
N LEU A 440 -16.81 -10.18 28.15
CA LEU A 440 -18.16 -10.35 27.64
C LEU A 440 -19.20 -10.52 28.76
N ALA A 441 -18.80 -11.11 29.89
CA ALA A 441 -19.67 -11.37 31.03
C ALA A 441 -19.83 -10.17 32.00
N GLU A 442 -19.07 -9.09 31.84
CA GLU A 442 -19.22 -7.86 32.65
C GLU A 442 -20.67 -7.32 32.59
N LYS A 443 -21.10 -6.58 33.63
CA LYS A 443 -22.46 -6.02 33.61
C LYS A 443 -22.53 -4.88 32.59
N PRO A 444 -23.70 -4.65 31.97
CA PRO A 444 -23.90 -3.46 31.14
C PRO A 444 -23.53 -2.19 31.92
N GLY A 445 -22.55 -1.43 31.42
CA GLY A 445 -22.07 -0.18 32.03
C GLY A 445 -20.75 -0.28 32.82
N ASP A 446 -20.24 -1.48 33.12
CA ASP A 446 -18.95 -1.64 33.83
C ASP A 446 -17.78 -1.16 32.96
N THR A 447 -17.79 -1.53 31.68
CA THR A 447 -16.86 -1.03 30.65
C THR A 447 -17.65 -0.46 29.48
N ASP A 448 -17.63 0.87 29.31
CA ASP A 448 -18.20 1.53 28.12
C ASP A 448 -17.16 1.53 26.99
N SER A 449 -17.18 0.47 26.19
CA SER A 449 -16.27 0.29 25.05
C SER A 449 -17.01 0.10 23.73
N PRO A 450 -16.62 0.79 22.65
CA PRO A 450 -17.06 0.49 21.30
C PRO A 450 -16.77 -0.97 20.89
N THR A 451 -15.64 -1.52 21.31
CA THR A 451 -15.26 -2.92 21.05
C THR A 451 -16.24 -3.88 21.72
N ARG A 452 -16.54 -3.65 23.01
CA ARG A 452 -17.48 -4.50 23.76
C ARG A 452 -18.86 -4.51 23.13
N LYS A 453 -19.37 -3.33 22.75
CA LYS A 453 -20.66 -3.19 22.06
C LYS A 453 -20.66 -3.98 20.75
N ALA A 454 -19.61 -3.88 19.95
CA ALA A 454 -19.48 -4.62 18.70
C ALA A 454 -19.41 -6.15 18.91
N LEU A 455 -18.72 -6.63 19.96
CA LEU A 455 -18.67 -8.06 20.29
C LEU A 455 -20.02 -8.61 20.75
N LEU A 456 -20.80 -7.83 21.51
CA LEU A 456 -22.11 -8.23 22.01
C LEU A 456 -23.20 -8.18 20.93
N HIS A 457 -23.10 -7.25 19.98
CA HIS A 457 -24.09 -7.02 18.93
C HIS A 457 -23.59 -7.45 17.55
N ARG A 458 -23.33 -8.76 17.39
CA ARG A 458 -22.89 -9.34 16.11
C ARG A 458 -24.02 -9.75 15.18
N THR A 459 -25.28 -9.72 15.63
CA THR A 459 -26.43 -10.10 14.79
C THR A 459 -26.68 -9.06 13.70
N LEU A 460 -26.96 -9.53 12.49
CA LEU A 460 -27.22 -8.74 11.30
C LEU A 460 -28.70 -8.78 10.92
N HIS A 461 -29.16 -7.72 10.26
CA HIS A 461 -30.47 -7.66 9.64
C HIS A 461 -30.31 -7.34 8.14
N PRO A 462 -30.01 -8.35 7.30
CA PRO A 462 -29.75 -8.15 5.89
C PRO A 462 -30.95 -7.51 5.17
N LYS A 463 -30.66 -6.49 4.36
CA LYS A 463 -31.67 -5.78 3.58
C LYS A 463 -32.39 -6.75 2.64
N ALA A 464 -33.72 -6.77 2.74
CA ALA A 464 -34.57 -7.67 1.95
C ALA A 464 -35.07 -7.05 0.65
N GLN A 465 -35.31 -5.73 0.64
CA GLN A 465 -35.85 -5.00 -0.51
C GLN A 465 -34.85 -3.95 -0.99
N PRO A 466 -34.45 -3.95 -2.27
CA PRO A 466 -33.54 -2.96 -2.81
C PRO A 466 -34.28 -1.65 -3.08
N THR A 467 -33.55 -0.53 -2.99
CA THR A 467 -34.03 0.75 -3.55
C THR A 467 -34.18 0.61 -5.07
N ALA A 468 -35.16 1.25 -5.71
CA ALA A 468 -35.31 1.18 -7.16
C ALA A 468 -34.15 1.89 -7.88
N ALA A 469 -33.55 1.23 -8.88
CA ALA A 469 -32.52 1.85 -9.71
C ALA A 469 -33.13 2.91 -10.63
N THR A 470 -32.45 4.05 -10.79
CA THR A 470 -32.87 5.13 -11.71
C THR A 470 -32.62 4.75 -13.16
N HIS A 471 -31.47 4.11 -13.42
CA HIS A 471 -31.03 3.59 -14.70
C HIS A 471 -30.19 2.31 -14.47
N THR A 472 -29.73 1.68 -15.54
CA THR A 472 -28.87 0.49 -15.44
C THR A 472 -27.67 0.65 -16.35
N LEU A 473 -26.48 0.44 -15.81
CA LEU A 473 -25.24 0.27 -16.56
C LEU A 473 -25.08 -1.22 -16.89
N ARG A 474 -25.06 -1.58 -18.17
CA ARG A 474 -24.89 -2.96 -18.62
C ARG A 474 -23.55 -3.16 -19.27
N LEU A 475 -22.80 -4.16 -18.82
CA LEU A 475 -21.55 -4.59 -19.42
C LEU A 475 -21.72 -6.01 -19.95
N ARG A 476 -21.29 -6.25 -21.19
CA ARG A 476 -21.37 -7.57 -21.83
C ARG A 476 -20.02 -7.98 -22.38
N GLY A 477 -19.71 -9.26 -22.25
CA GLY A 477 -18.45 -9.84 -22.72
C GLY A 477 -17.24 -9.16 -22.10
N VAL A 478 -17.22 -8.99 -20.78
CA VAL A 478 -16.07 -8.43 -20.05
C VAL A 478 -14.92 -9.43 -20.05
N GLU A 479 -13.74 -8.99 -20.45
CA GLU A 479 -12.50 -9.77 -20.46
C GLU A 479 -11.41 -9.02 -19.70
N CYS A 480 -10.83 -9.63 -18.66
CA CYS A 480 -9.65 -9.13 -17.98
C CYS A 480 -9.09 -10.18 -17.01
N ARG A 481 -7.82 -10.55 -17.15
CA ARG A 481 -7.15 -11.54 -16.28
C ARG A 481 -7.92 -12.87 -16.25
N SER A 482 -8.52 -13.23 -15.11
CA SER A 482 -9.32 -14.45 -14.95
C SER A 482 -10.79 -14.29 -15.35
N ILE A 483 -11.23 -13.09 -15.71
CA ILE A 483 -12.60 -12.82 -16.19
C ILE A 483 -12.62 -13.06 -17.70
N GLU A 484 -13.46 -14.00 -18.13
CA GLU A 484 -13.61 -14.43 -19.53
C GLU A 484 -15.08 -14.29 -19.96
N GLY A 485 -15.40 -13.28 -20.77
CA GLY A 485 -16.73 -13.08 -21.35
C GLY A 485 -17.85 -12.82 -20.33
N LEU A 486 -17.57 -12.14 -19.21
CA LEU A 486 -18.55 -11.91 -18.14
C LEU A 486 -19.60 -10.85 -18.53
N ASP A 487 -20.87 -11.16 -18.28
CA ASP A 487 -21.98 -10.22 -18.37
C ASP A 487 -22.40 -9.75 -16.97
N VAL A 488 -22.55 -8.44 -16.78
CA VAL A 488 -22.94 -7.86 -15.49
C VAL A 488 -23.73 -6.57 -15.66
N ASP A 489 -24.69 -6.34 -14.78
CA ASP A 489 -25.51 -5.13 -14.72
C ASP A 489 -25.31 -4.41 -13.38
N PHE A 490 -25.17 -3.09 -13.39
CA PHE A 490 -25.13 -2.25 -12.18
C PHE A 490 -26.32 -1.28 -12.18
N GLY A 491 -27.08 -1.25 -11.10
CA GLY A 491 -28.16 -0.28 -10.94
C GLY A 491 -27.60 1.09 -10.56
N LEU A 492 -27.98 2.13 -11.30
CA LEU A 492 -27.61 3.50 -10.97
C LEU A 492 -28.53 4.05 -9.87
N GLY A 493 -27.98 4.82 -8.93
CA GLY A 493 -28.66 5.31 -7.74
C GLY A 493 -28.76 4.27 -6.61
N GLN A 494 -28.02 3.16 -6.69
CA GLN A 494 -28.01 2.09 -5.69
C GLN A 494 -26.65 1.92 -5.01
N PHE A 495 -26.67 1.28 -3.84
CA PHE A 495 -25.48 0.72 -3.19
C PHE A 495 -25.26 -0.72 -3.64
N THR A 496 -24.21 -0.97 -4.41
CA THR A 496 -23.83 -2.33 -4.85
C THR A 496 -22.58 -2.80 -4.13
N ALA A 497 -22.65 -3.94 -3.45
CA ALA A 497 -21.50 -4.62 -2.87
C ALA A 497 -21.02 -5.76 -3.78
N VAL A 498 -19.77 -5.73 -4.21
CA VAL A 498 -19.09 -6.81 -4.94
C VAL A 498 -18.25 -7.60 -3.96
N THR A 499 -18.57 -8.88 -3.77
CA THR A 499 -18.01 -9.74 -2.73
C THR A 499 -17.54 -11.09 -3.30
N GLY A 500 -17.12 -12.01 -2.44
CA GLY A 500 -16.55 -13.32 -2.79
C GLY A 500 -15.10 -13.50 -2.35
N LEU A 501 -14.53 -14.70 -2.50
CA LEU A 501 -13.21 -15.08 -1.96
C LEU A 501 -12.04 -14.19 -2.43
N SER A 502 -10.95 -14.16 -1.67
CA SER A 502 -9.72 -13.46 -2.08
C SER A 502 -9.25 -13.94 -3.45
N GLY A 503 -8.94 -13.03 -4.37
CA GLY A 503 -8.49 -13.40 -5.72
C GLY A 503 -9.58 -13.87 -6.68
N SER A 504 -10.88 -13.79 -6.33
CA SER A 504 -11.99 -14.19 -7.21
C SER A 504 -12.25 -13.27 -8.42
N GLY A 505 -11.66 -12.07 -8.45
CA GLY A 505 -11.78 -11.11 -9.56
C GLY A 505 -12.43 -9.76 -9.21
N LYS A 506 -12.86 -9.54 -7.95
CA LYS A 506 -13.59 -8.34 -7.49
C LYS A 506 -12.94 -7.01 -7.88
N SER A 507 -11.70 -6.77 -7.44
CA SER A 507 -10.97 -5.54 -7.76
C SER A 507 -10.58 -5.46 -9.24
N THR A 508 -10.52 -6.58 -9.96
CA THR A 508 -10.33 -6.55 -11.42
C THR A 508 -11.60 -6.00 -12.09
N LEU A 509 -12.78 -6.50 -11.72
CA LEU A 509 -14.05 -6.01 -12.24
C LEU A 509 -14.28 -4.53 -11.92
N VAL A 510 -14.13 -4.12 -10.64
CA VAL A 510 -14.47 -2.76 -10.19
C VAL A 510 -13.32 -1.77 -10.44
N SER A 511 -12.14 -2.03 -9.88
CA SER A 511 -11.03 -1.06 -9.89
C SER A 511 -10.25 -1.01 -11.20
N THR A 512 -10.34 -2.05 -12.05
CA THR A 512 -9.66 -2.09 -13.37
C THR A 512 -10.66 -1.86 -14.50
N VAL A 513 -11.60 -2.79 -14.72
CA VAL A 513 -12.52 -2.74 -15.89
C VAL A 513 -13.47 -1.56 -15.79
N LEU A 514 -14.29 -1.49 -14.73
CA LEU A 514 -15.31 -0.47 -14.61
C LEU A 514 -14.71 0.95 -14.49
N ALA A 515 -13.65 1.10 -13.70
CA ALA A 515 -12.93 2.37 -13.60
C ALA A 515 -12.27 2.80 -14.93
N GLY A 516 -11.69 1.86 -15.68
CA GLY A 516 -11.09 2.10 -16.99
C GLY A 516 -12.13 2.55 -18.01
N LEU A 517 -13.22 1.79 -18.13
CA LEU A 517 -14.32 2.04 -19.05
C LEU A 517 -14.90 3.45 -18.90
N VAL A 518 -15.12 3.91 -17.67
CA VAL A 518 -15.68 5.24 -17.42
C VAL A 518 -14.64 6.36 -17.67
N ARG A 519 -13.36 6.14 -17.34
CA ARG A 519 -12.28 7.12 -17.59
C ARG A 519 -12.05 7.37 -19.07
N GLU A 520 -12.13 6.31 -19.86
CA GLU A 520 -11.89 6.33 -21.31
C GLU A 520 -13.18 6.64 -22.09
N HIS A 521 -14.22 7.18 -21.42
CA HIS A 521 -15.49 7.57 -22.03
C HIS A 521 -16.16 6.47 -22.87
N GLY A 522 -16.01 5.20 -22.47
CA GLY A 522 -16.63 4.05 -23.12
C GLY A 522 -15.81 3.40 -24.24
N GLU A 523 -14.50 3.64 -24.33
CA GLU A 523 -13.62 2.83 -25.19
C GLU A 523 -13.75 1.33 -24.86
N SER A 524 -13.92 0.50 -25.91
CA SER A 524 -14.27 -0.92 -25.77
C SER A 524 -13.12 -1.79 -25.28
N SER A 525 -11.87 -1.30 -25.33
CA SER A 525 -10.70 -2.07 -24.89
C SER A 525 -9.50 -1.16 -24.68
N ASN A 526 -8.70 -1.45 -23.65
CA ASN A 526 -7.41 -0.82 -23.45
C ASN A 526 -6.29 -1.88 -23.56
N LYS A 527 -5.45 -1.76 -24.59
CA LYS A 527 -4.30 -2.67 -24.81
C LYS A 527 -3.24 -2.56 -23.71
N ASP A 528 -3.01 -1.38 -23.17
CA ASP A 528 -2.06 -1.15 -22.07
C ASP A 528 -2.66 -1.56 -20.72
N GLY A 529 -3.99 -1.48 -20.59
CA GLY A 529 -4.75 -1.87 -19.39
C GLY A 529 -5.09 -3.36 -19.30
N GLY A 530 -5.01 -4.09 -20.41
CA GLY A 530 -5.27 -5.53 -20.47
C GLY A 530 -6.73 -5.91 -20.15
N TRP A 531 -7.67 -5.04 -20.50
CA TRP A 531 -9.11 -5.28 -20.32
C TRP A 531 -9.92 -4.92 -21.56
N GLY A 532 -11.05 -5.61 -21.74
CA GLY A 532 -11.99 -5.41 -22.83
C GLY A 532 -13.45 -5.57 -22.37
N VAL A 533 -14.35 -4.86 -23.03
CA VAL A 533 -15.80 -4.96 -22.86
C VAL A 533 -16.43 -5.00 -24.24
N ALA A 534 -17.03 -6.12 -24.61
CA ALA A 534 -17.60 -6.32 -25.94
C ALA A 534 -18.76 -5.36 -26.26
N LYS A 535 -19.63 -5.09 -25.27
CA LYS A 535 -20.73 -4.12 -25.41
C LYS A 535 -21.04 -3.45 -24.07
N GLN A 536 -21.34 -2.16 -24.11
CA GLN A 536 -21.74 -1.37 -22.95
C GLN A 536 -22.99 -0.52 -23.26
N GLU A 537 -23.85 -0.33 -22.25
CA GLU A 537 -25.05 0.53 -22.31
C GLU A 537 -25.22 1.28 -20.98
N GLY A 538 -25.65 2.55 -21.01
CA GLY A 538 -25.97 3.33 -19.80
C GLY A 538 -24.83 4.19 -19.26
N LEU A 539 -23.66 4.23 -19.91
CA LEU A 539 -22.55 5.11 -19.55
C LEU A 539 -22.91 6.60 -19.72
N GLU A 540 -23.81 6.93 -20.65
CA GLU A 540 -24.28 8.29 -20.91
C GLU A 540 -24.96 8.95 -19.70
N HIS A 541 -25.42 8.14 -18.74
CA HIS A 541 -26.00 8.62 -17.50
C HIS A 541 -24.95 8.99 -16.46
N ILE A 542 -23.68 8.59 -16.61
CA ILE A 542 -22.61 8.85 -15.65
C ILE A 542 -21.82 10.08 -16.12
N SER A 543 -21.84 11.14 -15.31
CA SER A 543 -21.14 12.38 -15.64
C SER A 543 -19.74 12.46 -15.04
N ARG A 544 -19.48 11.69 -13.98
CA ARG A 544 -18.23 11.77 -13.22
C ARG A 544 -17.91 10.44 -12.55
N LEU A 545 -16.63 10.06 -12.58
CA LEU A 545 -16.09 8.95 -11.81
C LEU A 545 -15.28 9.46 -10.62
N VAL A 546 -15.55 8.89 -9.45
CA VAL A 546 -14.70 9.03 -8.26
C VAL A 546 -14.22 7.66 -7.84
N GLN A 547 -12.92 7.39 -8.00
CA GLN A 547 -12.29 6.14 -7.55
C GLN A 547 -11.46 6.40 -6.30
N ILE A 548 -11.83 5.76 -5.19
CA ILE A 548 -11.12 5.86 -3.91
C ILE A 548 -10.38 4.54 -3.66
N THR A 549 -9.07 4.63 -3.46
CA THR A 549 -8.19 3.48 -3.19
C THR A 549 -7.44 3.69 -1.88
N GLN A 550 -6.96 2.60 -1.28
CA GLN A 550 -6.11 2.62 -0.07
C GLN A 550 -4.69 3.13 -0.30
N LYS A 551 -4.34 3.57 -1.52
CA LYS A 551 -3.01 4.16 -1.79
C LYS A 551 -2.77 5.36 -0.85
N PRO A 552 -1.57 5.54 -0.27
CA PRO A 552 -1.29 6.70 0.56
C PRO A 552 -1.60 8.02 -0.14
N ILE A 553 -2.05 9.05 0.60
CA ILE A 553 -2.26 10.41 0.06
C ILE A 553 -0.94 11.07 -0.39
N GLY A 554 0.19 10.56 0.10
CA GLY A 554 1.54 10.95 -0.25
C GLY A 554 2.54 9.97 0.33
N ARG A 555 3.79 10.00 -0.16
CA ARG A 555 4.87 9.10 0.31
C ARG A 555 5.88 9.78 1.22
N THR A 556 5.81 11.10 1.38
CA THR A 556 6.79 11.87 2.17
C THR A 556 6.08 12.71 3.23
N PRO A 557 6.75 13.08 4.33
CA PRO A 557 6.18 13.94 5.37
C PRO A 557 5.75 15.35 4.90
N ARG A 558 6.12 15.74 3.67
CA ARG A 558 5.69 17.00 3.04
C ARG A 558 4.22 17.00 2.66
N SER A 559 3.67 15.85 2.29
CA SER A 559 2.24 15.72 2.05
C SER A 559 1.54 15.64 3.41
N THR A 560 0.70 16.61 3.75
CA THR A 560 -0.09 16.59 4.99
C THR A 560 -1.59 16.60 4.68
N LEU A 561 -2.40 16.28 5.70
CA LEU A 561 -3.86 16.39 5.65
C LEU A 561 -4.31 17.76 5.12
N ALA A 562 -3.73 18.86 5.64
CA ALA A 562 -4.10 20.21 5.23
C ALA A 562 -3.78 20.52 3.76
N THR A 563 -2.63 20.04 3.25
CA THR A 563 -2.30 20.23 1.83
C THR A 563 -3.13 19.38 0.89
N TYR A 564 -3.48 18.16 1.30
CA TYR A 564 -4.21 17.23 0.45
C TYR A 564 -5.66 17.66 0.24
N THR A 565 -6.31 18.12 1.30
CA THR A 565 -7.69 18.64 1.29
C THR A 565 -7.80 20.01 0.62
N GLY A 566 -6.67 20.70 0.42
CA GLY A 566 -6.63 22.07 -0.12
C GLY A 566 -7.00 23.15 0.91
N LEU A 567 -7.39 22.78 2.14
CA LEU A 567 -7.76 23.76 3.19
C LEU A 567 -6.60 24.69 3.53
N PHE A 568 -5.35 24.23 3.36
CA PHE A 568 -4.17 25.03 3.67
C PHE A 568 -4.04 26.26 2.77
N ASP A 569 -4.64 26.26 1.57
CA ASP A 569 -4.65 27.44 0.71
C ASP A 569 -5.50 28.57 1.30
N GLY A 570 -6.59 28.23 1.98
CA GLY A 570 -7.40 29.16 2.76
C GLY A 570 -6.61 29.74 3.93
N VAL A 571 -5.98 28.87 4.72
CA VAL A 571 -5.13 29.27 5.86
C VAL A 571 -4.01 30.23 5.43
N ARG A 572 -3.25 29.89 4.38
CA ARG A 572 -2.15 30.73 3.90
C ARG A 572 -2.61 32.09 3.41
N LYS A 573 -3.82 32.18 2.84
CA LYS A 573 -4.43 33.46 2.46
C LYS A 573 -4.72 34.32 3.68
N LEU A 574 -5.28 33.75 4.75
CA LEU A 574 -5.54 34.49 6.00
C LEU A 574 -4.26 35.10 6.57
N PHE A 575 -3.18 34.33 6.67
CA PHE A 575 -1.87 34.83 7.14
C PHE A 575 -1.31 35.96 6.26
N ALA A 576 -1.42 35.84 4.93
CA ALA A 576 -0.96 36.88 4.01
C ALA A 576 -1.78 38.19 4.11
N HIS A 577 -2.98 38.15 4.67
CA HIS A 577 -3.84 39.34 4.86
C HIS A 577 -3.65 40.01 6.23
N THR A 578 -2.81 39.45 7.11
CA THR A 578 -2.45 40.09 8.39
C THR A 578 -1.68 41.40 8.16
N ASP A 579 -1.82 42.35 9.09
CA ASP A 579 -1.14 43.64 8.99
C ASP A 579 0.38 43.51 8.98
N GLU A 580 0.93 42.56 9.76
CA GLU A 580 2.37 42.31 9.81
C GLU A 580 2.88 41.74 8.48
N ALA A 581 2.17 40.79 7.86
CA ALA A 581 2.53 40.27 6.55
C ALA A 581 2.48 41.36 5.47
N ARG A 582 1.45 42.22 5.49
CA ARG A 582 1.31 43.36 4.56
C ARG A 582 2.44 44.36 4.73
N ARG A 583 2.80 44.72 5.97
CA ARG A 583 3.91 45.62 6.30
C ARG A 583 5.24 45.10 5.74
N ARG A 584 5.48 43.79 5.82
CA ARG A 584 6.67 43.11 5.28
C ARG A 584 6.59 42.79 3.78
N LYS A 585 5.47 43.12 3.12
CA LYS A 585 5.16 42.78 1.71
C LYS A 585 5.25 41.28 1.43
N TRP A 586 4.85 40.46 2.40
CA TRP A 586 4.84 39.01 2.28
C TRP A 586 3.53 38.51 1.69
N GLY A 587 3.63 37.68 0.64
CA GLY A 587 2.49 37.03 0.02
C GLY A 587 2.26 35.60 0.54
N VAL A 588 1.25 34.94 -0.03
CA VAL A 588 0.83 33.55 0.27
C VAL A 588 1.98 32.53 0.16
N SER A 589 2.96 32.79 -0.71
CA SER A 589 4.15 31.93 -0.90
C SER A 589 5.05 31.90 0.34
N ARG A 590 5.14 32.98 1.12
CA ARG A 590 5.94 32.99 2.37
C ARG A 590 5.40 31.98 3.37
N PHE A 591 4.09 31.83 3.44
CA PHE A 591 3.40 30.92 4.36
C PHE A 591 3.29 29.49 3.82
N SER A 592 3.99 29.15 2.74
CA SER A 592 4.07 27.78 2.24
C SER A 592 5.39 27.14 2.65
N TYR A 593 5.32 26.05 3.43
CA TYR A 593 6.47 25.19 3.66
C TYR A 593 6.89 24.41 2.39
N ASN A 594 6.16 24.58 1.27
CA ASN A 594 6.52 23.97 0.00
C ASN A 594 7.49 24.77 -0.87
N VAL A 595 7.82 25.99 -0.47
CA VAL A 595 8.71 26.88 -1.22
C VAL A 595 9.79 27.46 -0.33
N LYS A 596 10.93 27.79 -0.93
CA LYS A 596 12.14 28.26 -0.24
C LYS A 596 11.96 29.52 0.62
N GLN A 597 10.90 30.32 0.38
CA GLN A 597 10.74 31.62 1.02
C GLN A 597 10.52 31.52 2.53
N GLY A 598 9.64 30.61 3.00
CA GLY A 598 9.34 30.46 4.44
C GLY A 598 9.72 29.11 5.03
N GLN A 599 10.02 28.11 4.20
CA GLN A 599 10.35 26.78 4.71
C GLN A 599 11.66 26.78 5.53
N CYS A 600 11.75 25.87 6.49
CA CYS A 600 13.01 25.53 7.14
C CYS A 600 14.00 24.98 6.09
N PRO A 601 15.23 25.51 6.00
CA PRO A 601 16.20 25.09 4.99
C PRO A 601 16.69 23.66 5.18
N THR A 602 16.74 23.20 6.44
CA THR A 602 17.34 21.91 6.85
C THR A 602 16.51 20.71 6.44
N CYS A 603 15.23 20.69 6.84
CA CYS A 603 14.29 19.66 6.39
C CYS A 603 13.60 20.02 5.06
N GLY A 604 13.94 21.18 4.48
CA GLY A 604 13.27 21.73 3.30
C GLY A 604 11.76 21.96 3.49
N GLY A 605 11.25 22.07 4.71
CA GLY A 605 9.82 22.20 4.99
C GLY A 605 9.06 20.90 5.29
N ALA A 606 9.74 19.75 5.31
CA ALA A 606 9.13 18.48 5.69
C ALA A 606 8.84 18.37 7.20
N GLY A 607 9.54 19.13 8.04
CA GLY A 607 9.49 19.05 9.51
C GLY A 607 10.18 17.80 10.08
N LYS A 608 10.49 16.81 9.24
CA LYS A 608 11.18 15.58 9.59
C LYS A 608 12.38 15.34 8.69
N ILE A 609 13.33 14.55 9.17
CA ILE A 609 14.51 14.10 8.44
C ILE A 609 14.49 12.58 8.39
N GLU A 610 14.77 12.02 7.22
CA GLU A 610 14.91 10.57 7.04
C GLU A 610 16.28 10.13 7.53
N VAL A 611 16.29 9.12 8.40
CA VAL A 611 17.49 8.46 8.89
C VAL A 611 17.56 7.10 8.23
N GLU A 612 18.52 6.94 7.31
CA GLU A 612 18.82 5.63 6.75
C GLU A 612 19.50 4.76 7.82
N LEU A 613 18.99 3.54 7.99
CA LEU A 613 19.54 2.55 8.91
C LEU A 613 20.12 1.40 8.10
N VAL A 614 21.34 0.98 8.43
CA VAL A 614 22.10 -0.01 7.64
C VAL A 614 21.40 -1.38 7.54
N PHE A 615 20.52 -1.70 8.49
CA PHE A 615 19.86 -3.02 8.59
C PHE A 615 18.35 -2.95 8.87
N LEU A 616 17.77 -1.75 8.93
CA LEU A 616 16.36 -1.52 9.22
C LEU A 616 15.76 -0.59 8.17
N PRO A 617 14.44 -0.64 7.95
CA PRO A 617 13.77 0.38 7.15
C PRO A 617 14.12 1.78 7.66
N GLY A 618 14.30 2.74 6.75
CA GLY A 618 14.54 4.13 7.11
C GLY A 618 13.41 4.67 8.00
N ALA A 619 13.78 5.47 9.00
CA ALA A 619 12.84 6.07 9.94
C ALA A 619 12.85 7.59 9.81
N TYR A 620 11.72 8.24 10.08
CA TYR A 620 11.66 9.70 10.12
C TYR A 620 11.80 10.19 11.56
N THR A 621 12.78 11.07 11.79
CA THR A 621 12.94 11.78 13.06
C THR A 621 12.54 13.25 12.92
N ARG A 622 12.24 13.92 14.05
CA ARG A 622 11.95 15.36 14.06
C ARG A 622 13.18 16.13 13.57
N CYS A 623 12.95 17.19 12.78
CA CYS A 623 14.02 18.07 12.32
C CYS A 623 14.67 18.78 13.52
N PRO A 624 15.99 18.71 13.71
CA PRO A 624 16.65 19.34 14.87
C PRO A 624 16.60 20.87 14.83
N ASP A 625 16.52 21.48 13.65
CA ASP A 625 16.64 22.94 13.51
C ASP A 625 15.31 23.67 13.68
N CYS A 626 14.20 23.06 13.25
CA CYS A 626 12.87 23.65 13.38
C CYS A 626 11.97 22.91 14.35
N ASP A 627 12.44 21.80 14.94
CA ASP A 627 11.68 20.94 15.86
C ASP A 627 10.29 20.57 15.31
N GLY A 628 10.24 20.12 14.06
CA GLY A 628 8.98 19.75 13.41
C GLY A 628 8.13 20.91 12.88
N LYS A 629 8.46 22.18 13.17
CA LYS A 629 7.64 23.35 12.82
C LYS A 629 7.58 23.67 11.32
N ARG A 630 8.44 23.05 10.49
CA ARG A 630 8.50 23.20 9.01
C ARG A 630 8.92 24.59 8.48
N TYR A 631 8.88 25.65 9.28
CA TYR A 631 9.18 27.02 8.85
C TYR A 631 10.49 27.57 9.44
N ASN A 632 11.01 28.63 8.82
CA ASN A 632 12.05 29.46 9.41
C ASN A 632 11.48 30.37 10.52
N PRO A 633 12.33 30.83 11.47
CA PRO A 633 11.86 31.62 12.61
C PRO A 633 11.11 32.89 12.22
N GLU A 634 11.54 33.60 11.17
CA GLU A 634 10.94 34.89 10.81
C GLU A 634 9.51 34.75 10.27
N THR A 635 9.17 33.60 9.67
CA THR A 635 7.80 33.33 9.23
C THR A 635 6.87 33.07 10.41
N LEU A 636 7.40 32.52 11.51
CA LEU A 636 6.63 32.20 12.72
C LEU A 636 6.30 33.44 13.57
N GLU A 637 6.96 34.58 13.32
CA GLU A 637 6.66 35.85 13.99
C GLU A 637 5.29 36.42 13.60
N VAL A 638 4.76 36.04 12.42
CA VAL A 638 3.42 36.49 11.99
C VAL A 638 2.37 35.58 12.61
N THR A 639 1.42 36.19 13.30
CA THR A 639 0.29 35.49 13.92
C THR A 639 -1.03 35.93 13.30
N TRP A 640 -1.98 34.99 13.25
CA TRP A 640 -3.38 35.25 12.90
C TRP A 640 -4.25 34.80 14.08
N GLN A 641 -5.03 35.73 14.64
CA GLN A 641 -5.80 35.51 15.88
C GLN A 641 -4.98 34.93 17.05
N GLY A 642 -3.72 35.34 17.18
CA GLY A 642 -2.81 34.84 18.23
C GLY A 642 -2.11 33.51 17.91
N TYR A 643 -2.46 32.84 16.81
CA TYR A 643 -1.81 31.60 16.38
C TYR A 643 -0.74 31.87 15.33
N SER A 644 0.45 31.30 15.51
CA SER A 644 1.44 31.17 14.44
C SER A 644 1.08 30.02 13.50
N ILE A 645 1.62 30.03 12.29
CA ILE A 645 1.23 29.05 11.25
C ILE A 645 1.61 27.60 11.60
N ASP A 646 2.70 27.39 12.34
CA ASP A 646 3.07 26.07 12.86
C ASP A 646 2.08 25.57 13.91
N ARG A 647 1.58 26.46 14.77
CA ARG A 647 0.55 26.12 15.77
C ARG A 647 -0.77 25.75 15.10
N ILE A 648 -1.17 26.44 14.04
CA ILE A 648 -2.32 26.03 13.23
C ILE A 648 -2.12 24.62 12.65
N LEU A 649 -0.93 24.30 12.15
CA LEU A 649 -0.63 22.96 11.66
C LEU A 649 -0.60 21.90 12.77
N ASP A 650 -0.41 22.29 14.02
CA ASP A 650 -0.40 21.40 15.17
C ASP A 650 -1.80 21.13 15.75
N LEU A 651 -2.80 21.95 15.39
CA LEU A 651 -4.19 21.73 15.80
C LEU A 651 -4.75 20.42 15.22
N THR A 652 -5.55 19.75 16.02
CA THR A 652 -6.46 18.69 15.56
C THR A 652 -7.55 19.27 14.66
N VAL A 653 -8.21 18.43 13.88
CA VAL A 653 -9.35 18.84 13.06
C VAL A 653 -10.48 19.40 13.93
N ASP A 654 -10.75 18.81 15.09
CA ASP A 654 -11.77 19.29 16.04
C ASP A 654 -11.43 20.70 16.55
N GLU A 655 -10.21 20.93 17.04
CA GLU A 655 -9.78 22.26 17.50
C GLU A 655 -9.76 23.29 16.37
N ALA A 656 -9.31 22.88 15.18
CA ALA A 656 -9.30 23.75 14.01
C ALA A 656 -10.72 24.15 13.60
N ALA A 657 -11.71 23.26 13.74
CA ALA A 657 -13.11 23.57 13.41
C ALA A 657 -13.65 24.70 14.30
N GLU A 658 -13.27 24.73 15.57
CA GLU A 658 -13.60 25.82 16.50
C GLU A 658 -12.87 27.12 16.12
N VAL A 659 -11.56 27.05 15.87
CA VAL A 659 -10.74 28.22 15.52
C VAL A 659 -11.18 28.87 14.20
N PHE A 660 -11.58 28.07 13.21
CA PHE A 660 -11.97 28.54 11.88
C PHE A 660 -13.50 28.61 11.68
N ALA A 661 -14.30 28.56 12.74
CA ALA A 661 -15.77 28.56 12.64
C ALA A 661 -16.34 29.74 11.82
N ALA A 662 -15.68 30.91 11.93
CA ALA A 662 -16.07 32.12 11.19
C ALA A 662 -15.48 32.22 9.77
N GLU A 663 -14.72 31.22 9.31
CA GLU A 663 -13.97 31.23 8.04
C GLU A 663 -14.47 30.15 7.07
N PRO A 664 -15.49 30.46 6.22
CA PRO A 664 -16.16 29.46 5.36
C PRO A 664 -15.24 28.74 4.38
N ALA A 665 -14.11 29.36 4.01
CA ALA A 665 -13.13 28.79 3.10
C ALA A 665 -12.37 27.61 3.72
N VAL A 666 -12.30 27.54 5.06
CA VAL A 666 -11.59 26.50 5.80
C VAL A 666 -12.58 25.55 6.48
N SER A 667 -13.62 26.09 7.15
CA SER A 667 -14.57 25.33 7.97
C SER A 667 -15.23 24.16 7.23
N ARG A 668 -15.62 24.35 5.96
CA ARG A 668 -16.26 23.29 5.15
C ARG A 668 -15.39 22.03 5.03
N SER A 669 -14.08 22.19 4.90
CA SER A 669 -13.16 21.05 4.79
C SER A 669 -13.08 20.30 6.12
N LEU A 670 -13.07 21.06 7.23
CA LEU A 670 -13.01 20.53 8.59
C LEU A 670 -14.28 19.75 8.93
N GLU A 671 -15.46 20.30 8.62
CA GLU A 671 -16.75 19.62 8.80
C GLU A 671 -16.79 18.26 8.07
N THR A 672 -16.29 18.20 6.83
CA THR A 672 -16.25 16.94 6.09
C THR A 672 -15.27 15.94 6.67
N LEU A 673 -14.16 16.39 7.27
CA LEU A 673 -13.21 15.53 7.95
C LEU A 673 -13.78 15.00 9.28
N GLN A 674 -14.54 15.82 10.01
CA GLN A 674 -15.24 15.40 11.23
C GLN A 674 -16.33 14.38 10.91
N ALA A 675 -17.10 14.58 9.85
CA ALA A 675 -18.16 13.67 9.42
C ALA A 675 -17.65 12.25 9.13
N VAL A 676 -16.45 12.12 8.56
CA VAL A 676 -15.80 10.81 8.34
C VAL A 676 -15.00 10.30 9.56
N GLY A 677 -15.14 10.93 10.72
CA GLY A 677 -14.52 10.47 11.98
C GLY A 677 -13.03 10.78 12.12
N LEU A 678 -12.51 11.81 11.44
CA LEU A 678 -11.08 12.19 11.47
C LEU A 678 -10.77 13.41 12.35
N GLY A 679 -11.66 13.75 13.30
CA GLY A 679 -11.53 14.90 14.20
C GLY A 679 -10.20 14.95 14.98
N TYR A 680 -9.62 13.78 15.26
CA TYR A 680 -8.41 13.64 16.06
C TYR A 680 -7.09 13.89 15.30
N LEU A 681 -7.10 13.93 13.97
CA LEU A 681 -5.89 14.10 13.18
C LEU A 681 -5.40 15.54 13.22
N ARG A 682 -4.08 15.74 13.25
CA ARG A 682 -3.49 17.09 13.16
C ARG A 682 -3.41 17.57 11.72
N LEU A 683 -3.63 18.87 11.49
CA LEU A 683 -3.61 19.46 10.14
C LEU A 683 -2.28 19.26 9.41
N GLY A 684 -1.18 19.33 10.16
CA GLY A 684 0.20 19.15 9.72
C GLY A 684 0.73 17.72 9.82
N GLN A 685 -0.10 16.74 10.17
CA GLN A 685 0.31 15.32 10.24
C GLN A 685 0.76 14.84 8.85
N GLY A 686 1.95 14.25 8.79
CA GLY A 686 2.56 13.80 7.54
C GLY A 686 1.91 12.53 6.99
N ALA A 687 1.86 12.39 5.66
CA ALA A 687 1.25 11.25 4.99
C ALA A 687 1.81 9.87 5.41
N PRO A 688 3.13 9.70 5.70
CA PRO A 688 3.65 8.43 6.20
C PRO A 688 3.17 8.04 7.61
N GLU A 689 2.59 8.97 8.36
CA GLU A 689 2.06 8.74 9.72
C GLU A 689 0.58 8.39 9.71
N LEU A 690 -0.05 8.37 8.53
CA LEU A 690 -1.46 8.04 8.38
C LEU A 690 -1.58 6.56 8.03
N SER A 691 -2.51 5.88 8.68
CA SER A 691 -2.98 4.56 8.28
C SER A 691 -3.64 4.59 6.89
N GLY A 692 -3.77 3.42 6.25
CA GLY A 692 -4.49 3.27 4.98
C GLY A 692 -5.95 3.74 5.08
N GLY A 693 -6.64 3.38 6.17
CA GLY A 693 -8.02 3.78 6.44
C GLY A 693 -8.19 5.28 6.71
N GLU A 694 -7.24 5.94 7.39
CA GLU A 694 -7.23 7.41 7.52
C GLU A 694 -7.01 8.08 6.17
N ALA A 695 -6.03 7.62 5.39
CA ALA A 695 -5.76 8.14 4.04
C ALA A 695 -6.99 8.00 3.13
N GLN A 696 -7.72 6.90 3.21
CA GLN A 696 -8.95 6.67 2.46
C GLN A 696 -10.07 7.62 2.90
N ARG A 697 -10.31 7.76 4.20
CA ARG A 697 -11.33 8.68 4.73
C ARG A 697 -11.02 10.14 4.41
N ILE A 698 -9.74 10.56 4.39
CA ILE A 698 -9.33 11.89 3.91
C ILE A 698 -9.73 12.09 2.44
N LYS A 699 -9.51 11.09 1.57
CA LYS A 699 -9.93 11.16 0.16
C LYS A 699 -11.44 11.30 0.02
N LEU A 700 -12.18 10.52 0.80
CA LEU A 700 -13.64 10.59 0.82
C LEU A 700 -14.12 11.97 1.28
N ALA A 701 -13.57 12.51 2.37
CA ALA A 701 -13.88 13.85 2.86
C ALA A 701 -13.65 14.93 1.79
N THR A 702 -12.50 14.89 1.09
CA THR A 702 -12.20 15.82 -0.01
C THR A 702 -13.24 15.71 -1.15
N GLU A 703 -13.76 14.52 -1.43
CA GLU A 703 -14.78 14.33 -2.47
C GLU A 703 -16.19 14.72 -1.99
N LEU A 704 -16.52 14.51 -0.71
CA LEU A 704 -17.74 15.01 -0.08
C LEU A 704 -17.79 16.54 -0.14
N GLN A 705 -16.67 17.22 0.11
CA GLN A 705 -16.55 18.68 -0.03
C GLN A 705 -16.90 19.17 -1.44
N ARG A 706 -16.44 18.45 -2.48
CA ARG A 706 -16.68 18.79 -3.88
C ARG A 706 -18.11 18.51 -4.31
N SER A 707 -18.66 17.37 -3.90
CA SER A 707 -20.03 16.94 -4.26
C SER A 707 -21.10 17.92 -3.75
N ARG A 708 -20.98 18.42 -2.51
CA ARG A 708 -21.88 19.43 -1.93
C ARG A 708 -21.91 20.74 -2.73
N THR A 709 -20.87 21.01 -3.51
CA THR A 709 -20.73 22.25 -4.31
C THR A 709 -21.16 22.02 -5.78
N SER A 710 -21.12 20.78 -6.27
CA SER A 710 -21.38 20.42 -7.67
C SER A 710 -22.74 19.72 -7.82
N ARG A 711 -23.80 20.49 -8.08
CA ARG A 711 -25.16 19.97 -8.37
C ARG A 711 -25.36 19.41 -9.78
N ARG A 712 -24.30 19.28 -10.60
CA ARG A 712 -24.43 18.84 -12.00
C ARG A 712 -23.89 17.43 -12.21
N GLY A 713 -24.80 16.51 -12.52
CA GLY A 713 -24.49 15.19 -13.06
C GLY A 713 -24.46 14.07 -12.02
N HIS A 714 -24.74 12.86 -12.48
CA HIS A 714 -24.71 11.65 -11.66
C HIS A 714 -23.26 11.18 -11.50
N THR A 715 -22.81 11.04 -10.25
CA THR A 715 -21.44 10.59 -9.94
C THR A 715 -21.44 9.11 -9.58
N LEU A 716 -20.51 8.36 -10.17
CA LEU A 716 -20.22 6.98 -9.82
C LEU A 716 -19.04 6.93 -8.85
N TYR A 717 -19.28 6.44 -7.63
CA TYR A 717 -18.26 6.22 -6.61
C TYR A 717 -17.83 4.74 -6.61
N LEU A 718 -16.55 4.49 -6.85
CA LEU A 718 -15.94 3.17 -6.77
C LEU A 718 -14.97 3.12 -5.59
N LEU A 719 -15.19 2.20 -4.65
CA LEU A 719 -14.32 1.99 -3.50
C LEU A 719 -13.83 0.55 -3.44
N ASP A 720 -12.55 0.37 -3.17
CA ASP A 720 -11.92 -0.94 -2.97
C ASP A 720 -11.65 -1.13 -1.48
N GLU A 721 -12.35 -2.09 -0.87
CA GLU A 721 -12.26 -2.48 0.55
C GLU A 721 -12.24 -1.29 1.53
N PRO A 722 -13.30 -0.46 1.56
CA PRO A 722 -13.33 0.77 2.36
C PRO A 722 -13.35 0.56 3.88
N THR A 723 -13.74 -0.63 4.33
CA THR A 723 -13.80 -0.99 5.76
C THR A 723 -12.51 -1.66 6.25
N SER A 724 -11.57 -1.96 5.35
CA SER A 724 -10.36 -2.70 5.70
C SER A 724 -9.57 -1.97 6.78
N GLY A 725 -9.32 -2.65 7.90
CA GLY A 725 -8.59 -2.09 9.04
C GLY A 725 -9.36 -1.04 9.84
N LEU A 726 -10.67 -0.92 9.63
CA LEU A 726 -11.51 -0.05 10.44
C LEU A 726 -12.17 -0.83 11.57
N HIS A 727 -12.24 -0.21 12.75
CA HIS A 727 -13.06 -0.71 13.84
C HIS A 727 -14.55 -0.68 13.43
N PRO A 728 -15.39 -1.63 13.88
CA PRO A 728 -16.82 -1.65 13.51
C PRO A 728 -17.56 -0.32 13.74
N ALA A 729 -17.22 0.40 14.81
CA ALA A 729 -17.75 1.74 15.08
C ALA A 729 -17.36 2.77 14.00
N ASP A 730 -16.12 2.71 13.50
CA ASP A 730 -15.65 3.58 12.40
C ASP A 730 -16.26 3.16 11.06
N SER A 731 -16.42 1.85 10.82
CA SER A 731 -17.10 1.31 9.65
C SER A 731 -18.56 1.76 9.59
N ALA A 732 -19.25 1.84 10.72
CA ALA A 732 -20.62 2.35 10.79
C ALA A 732 -20.72 3.83 10.38
N VAL A 733 -19.79 4.68 10.84
CA VAL A 733 -19.69 6.09 10.43
C VAL A 733 -19.46 6.19 8.92
N LEU A 734 -18.51 5.42 8.39
CA LEU A 734 -18.22 5.39 6.97
C LEU A 734 -19.43 4.93 6.15
N ASN A 735 -20.12 3.89 6.61
CA ASN A 735 -21.30 3.36 5.92
C ASN A 735 -22.43 4.41 5.85
N ALA A 736 -22.66 5.15 6.94
CA ALA A 736 -23.63 6.24 6.96
C ALA A 736 -23.28 7.35 5.95
N GLU A 737 -22.01 7.75 5.89
CA GLU A 737 -21.55 8.76 4.92
C GLU A 737 -21.69 8.28 3.46
N LEU A 738 -21.41 7.01 3.17
CA LEU A 738 -21.64 6.44 1.83
C LEU A 738 -23.13 6.42 1.47
N HIS A 739 -24.03 6.15 2.42
CA HIS A 739 -25.46 6.21 2.18
C HIS A 739 -25.95 7.64 1.92
N SER A 740 -25.35 8.66 2.57
CA SER A 740 -25.67 10.07 2.27
C SER A 740 -25.38 10.47 0.81
N LEU A 741 -24.40 9.81 0.17
CA LEU A 741 -24.10 10.01 -1.25
C LEU A 741 -25.23 9.47 -2.14
N LEU A 742 -25.86 8.35 -1.76
CA LEU A 742 -27.01 7.77 -2.47
C LEU A 742 -28.24 8.66 -2.36
N GLU A 743 -28.50 9.22 -1.16
CA GLU A 743 -29.60 10.17 -0.94
C GLU A 743 -29.47 11.41 -1.83
N SER A 744 -28.24 11.76 -2.20
CA SER A 744 -27.92 12.82 -3.16
C SER A 744 -28.06 12.41 -4.63
N GLY A 745 -28.53 11.18 -4.92
CA GLY A 745 -28.78 10.65 -6.26
C GLY A 745 -27.57 10.02 -6.97
N ASN A 746 -26.48 9.72 -6.23
CA ASN A 746 -25.27 9.11 -6.78
C ASN A 746 -25.31 7.57 -6.70
N THR A 747 -24.38 6.91 -7.38
CA THR A 747 -24.18 5.45 -7.28
C THR A 747 -22.92 5.15 -6.47
N VAL A 748 -23.01 4.16 -5.58
CA VAL A 748 -21.87 3.67 -4.80
C VAL A 748 -21.67 2.19 -5.09
N ILE A 749 -20.49 1.82 -5.59
CA ILE A 749 -20.08 0.43 -5.79
C ILE A 749 -18.84 0.18 -4.95
N VAL A 750 -18.94 -0.81 -4.07
CA VAL A 750 -17.84 -1.19 -3.16
C VAL A 750 -17.40 -2.61 -3.47
N VAL A 751 -16.10 -2.86 -3.49
CA VAL A 751 -15.56 -4.21 -3.26
C VAL A 751 -15.51 -4.40 -1.76
N GLU A 752 -16.20 -5.41 -1.22
CA GLU A 752 -16.31 -5.57 0.23
C GLU A 752 -16.36 -6.99 0.78
N HIS A 753 -15.96 -7.08 2.06
CA HIS A 753 -15.89 -8.30 2.87
C HIS A 753 -16.49 -8.15 4.27
N ASP A 754 -16.73 -6.94 4.75
CA ASP A 754 -17.42 -6.62 6.00
C ASP A 754 -18.93 -6.90 5.86
N LEU A 755 -19.40 -7.82 6.69
CA LEU A 755 -20.78 -8.28 6.61
C LEU A 755 -21.77 -7.20 7.08
N ASP A 756 -21.36 -6.30 7.96
CA ASP A 756 -22.19 -5.18 8.42
C ASP A 756 -22.47 -4.22 7.25
N MET A 757 -21.46 -3.81 6.48
CA MET A 757 -21.65 -3.01 5.26
C MET A 757 -22.43 -3.78 4.18
N ILE A 758 -22.05 -5.03 3.88
CA ILE A 758 -22.73 -5.87 2.88
C ILE A 758 -24.22 -6.03 3.22
N SER A 759 -24.57 -6.18 4.50
CA SER A 759 -25.96 -6.35 4.94
C SER A 759 -26.86 -5.17 4.60
N THR A 760 -26.29 -3.97 4.42
CA THR A 760 -27.02 -2.73 4.09
C THR A 760 -27.16 -2.46 2.60
N ALA A 761 -26.43 -3.19 1.75
CA ALA A 761 -26.41 -2.99 0.31
C ALA A 761 -27.79 -3.22 -0.35
N ASP A 762 -28.08 -2.48 -1.42
CA ASP A 762 -29.26 -2.76 -2.25
C ASP A 762 -29.06 -4.05 -3.05
N ARG A 763 -27.83 -4.28 -3.54
CA ARG A 763 -27.50 -5.43 -4.37
C ARG A 763 -26.12 -5.97 -4.00
N VAL A 764 -26.01 -7.28 -3.99
CA VAL A 764 -24.76 -8.02 -3.76
C VAL A 764 -24.44 -8.83 -5.02
N LEU A 765 -23.21 -8.71 -5.50
CA LEU A 765 -22.64 -9.50 -6.58
C LEU A 765 -21.50 -10.35 -6.02
N GLU A 766 -21.70 -11.66 -5.88
CA GLU A 766 -20.67 -12.56 -5.37
C GLU A 766 -19.87 -13.16 -6.52
N MET A 767 -18.56 -12.89 -6.53
CA MET A 767 -17.61 -13.44 -7.50
C MET A 767 -16.97 -14.73 -6.98
N GLY A 768 -16.83 -15.73 -7.86
CA GLY A 768 -16.24 -17.03 -7.55
C GLY A 768 -16.25 -17.98 -8.74
N PRO A 769 -16.37 -19.31 -8.51
CA PRO A 769 -16.49 -19.99 -7.21
C PRO A 769 -15.19 -20.03 -6.38
N GLY A 770 -14.03 -19.81 -7.00
CA GLY A 770 -12.72 -19.79 -6.33
C GLY A 770 -11.89 -18.56 -6.66
N ALA A 771 -10.58 -18.67 -6.47
CA ALA A 771 -9.61 -17.64 -6.78
C ALA A 771 -8.87 -17.94 -8.10
N GLY A 772 -8.29 -16.91 -8.74
CA GLY A 772 -7.49 -17.08 -9.95
C GLY A 772 -8.30 -17.70 -11.10
N ALA A 773 -7.79 -18.78 -11.70
CA ALA A 773 -8.44 -19.47 -12.83
C ALA A 773 -9.79 -20.11 -12.48
N ALA A 774 -10.06 -20.39 -11.20
CA ALA A 774 -11.35 -20.87 -10.73
C ALA A 774 -12.32 -19.74 -10.36
N GLY A 775 -11.90 -18.47 -10.48
CA GLY A 775 -12.71 -17.28 -10.24
C GLY A 775 -13.29 -16.68 -11.52
N GLY A 776 -13.53 -15.37 -11.48
CA GLY A 776 -13.89 -14.57 -12.65
C GLY A 776 -15.36 -14.64 -13.06
N ARG A 777 -16.21 -15.35 -12.31
CA ARG A 777 -17.64 -15.51 -12.59
C ARG A 777 -18.49 -14.92 -11.47
N ILE A 778 -19.69 -14.44 -11.78
CA ILE A 778 -20.71 -14.11 -10.78
C ILE A 778 -21.43 -15.42 -10.45
N ILE A 779 -21.30 -15.88 -9.20
CA ILE A 779 -21.91 -17.14 -8.73
C ILE A 779 -23.25 -16.91 -8.03
N ALA A 780 -23.46 -15.70 -7.52
CA ALA A 780 -24.73 -15.29 -6.94
C ALA A 780 -24.93 -13.79 -7.08
N GLU A 781 -26.20 -13.41 -7.22
CA GLU A 781 -26.64 -12.04 -7.32
C GLU A 781 -28.00 -11.90 -6.63
N GLY A 782 -28.19 -10.83 -5.85
CA GLY A 782 -29.47 -10.54 -5.22
C GLY A 782 -29.36 -9.49 -4.12
N THR A 783 -30.40 -9.35 -3.32
CA THR A 783 -30.32 -8.58 -2.07
C THR A 783 -29.52 -9.35 -1.02
N PRO A 784 -28.94 -8.68 0.00
CA PRO A 784 -28.24 -9.36 1.08
C PRO A 784 -29.05 -10.49 1.74
N ALA A 785 -30.37 -10.28 1.95
CA ALA A 785 -31.25 -11.32 2.50
C ALA A 785 -31.41 -12.53 1.55
N GLN A 786 -31.43 -12.31 0.23
CA GLN A 786 -31.48 -13.40 -0.75
C GLN A 786 -30.17 -14.18 -0.78
N ILE A 787 -29.03 -13.48 -0.79
CA ILE A 787 -27.70 -14.12 -0.76
C ILE A 787 -27.54 -15.00 0.47
N ALA A 788 -28.01 -14.57 1.63
CA ALA A 788 -27.95 -15.35 2.87
C ALA A 788 -28.68 -16.71 2.80
N THR A 789 -29.58 -16.92 1.83
CA THR A 789 -30.26 -18.21 1.62
C THR A 789 -29.51 -19.17 0.69
N LEU A 790 -28.46 -18.69 0.02
CA LEU A 790 -27.69 -19.46 -0.95
C LEU A 790 -26.48 -20.14 -0.30
N ASP A 791 -26.10 -21.31 -0.81
CA ASP A 791 -24.90 -22.02 -0.36
C ASP A 791 -23.63 -21.51 -1.06
N THR A 792 -23.36 -20.22 -0.89
CA THR A 792 -22.13 -19.57 -1.34
C THR A 792 -21.26 -19.18 -0.14
N PRO A 793 -19.95 -18.93 -0.32
CA PRO A 793 -19.10 -18.42 0.76
C PRO A 793 -19.70 -17.21 1.50
N THR A 794 -20.19 -16.20 0.78
CA THR A 794 -20.80 -15.03 1.42
C THR A 794 -22.18 -15.35 1.99
N GLY A 795 -22.98 -16.18 1.32
CA GLY A 795 -24.30 -16.61 1.81
C GLY A 795 -24.20 -17.31 3.18
N ARG A 796 -23.28 -18.28 3.32
CA ARG A 796 -23.01 -18.94 4.60
C ARG A 796 -22.53 -17.97 5.68
N ALA A 797 -21.66 -17.02 5.33
CA ALA A 797 -21.16 -16.03 6.27
C ALA A 797 -22.27 -15.10 6.79
N LEU A 798 -23.15 -14.62 5.91
CA LEU A 798 -24.34 -13.84 6.29
C LEU A 798 -25.30 -14.67 7.16
N ALA A 799 -25.59 -15.91 6.76
CA ALA A 799 -26.50 -16.79 7.49
C ALA A 799 -26.06 -17.09 8.92
N ARG A 800 -24.74 -17.17 9.20
CA ARG A 800 -24.22 -17.37 10.57
C ARG A 800 -24.45 -16.18 11.50
N ARG A 801 -24.66 -14.98 10.94
CA ARG A 801 -24.86 -13.74 11.70
C ARG A 801 -26.30 -13.24 11.67
N MET A 802 -27.22 -13.90 10.94
CA MET A 802 -28.67 -13.68 11.05
C MET A 802 -29.23 -14.39 12.26
#